data_AF-A0ABC9XRP8-F1
#
_entry.id   AF-A0ABC9XRP8-F1
#
_cell.length_a   1.000
_cell.length_b   1.000
_cell.length_c   1.000
_cell.angle_alpha   90.00
_cell.angle_beta   90.00
_cell.angle_gamma   90.00
#
_symmetry.space_group_name_H-M   'P 1'
#
loop_
_entity.id
_entity.type
_entity.pdbx_description
1 polymer ?
#
loop_
_entity_poly.entity_id
_entity_poly.type
_entity_poly.pdbx_seq_one_letter_code
_entity_poly.pdbx_strand_id
1 'polypeptide(L)'
;MGLRRRRRRGGAGGARPGGGSRGGVPALLPLLPLLLLLPAGGGAKYVRGRISTKEDWVFLTRFCFLSDYGRLDFHFRYPEAKCCENILLYFDDPSQWPAVYKKGNKDCLAKESVIRPENNQVINLTTQYAWSGCQVLLEDSVRYLSCASGRSFRSVRERWWYVALSKCGGDGLELEYEMVLTNGKSFWTRHFSADEFGILETDITFLLIFILIFLISCYFGYLLKGRQLLHTTYKMFMAAAGVEVLSLLFCCVYWGQYACDGVGSSSLKILAKLLFSISFLIFLLMLILLGKGFTVTRGRISHAGSVRLSVYMTLYSITHVVLLTYEAEFFDPAQVLYTYESPAGYGLIALQFLAYAWFCYAVLVTLKRVPEKQPFYLPFFAAYTLWFFAVPVTALIANFGIPKWAREKMVNGIQLGTHLYAHGVFLVMTRPSAANKNFPYHVRTSQIGAGGDTGGDTGGPGGFPFPPPQGYGNVTFISDSVPNFTELFSIPPPGTRRIPHGTEAAPSRRHRVLLTFTFLDTECAYDYLFVYDGASPRSPLLASLSGSTLPPPIEATSGKMLLHLFSDANYNLLGFNATFSASLCPRACSGRGDCDPQGRCRCQPGWGGPDCAQPHCRTYCQPHGGACNQATGRCECQPGFVGRACDLALGENRGGGRWYNVSQGDPDFPPRTAAAGAVLPRAGALYVFGGLDLNTALGDLVLYNFTTNRWSRLELSPAPAPRHSHVAVCWRDALVLSGGELAGGALARDVWVFDPLRGGWRELHPQNGTRPPGLAAHAAALVDDWLYIFGGRTAEDVFSSQLFRFHLETWGWERVVPWGGKPPAAAGHSMVFHPPSRTLLVYGGHRPSTARYWGARGDLGGAVG
;
A
#
# COMPACT_ATOMS: atom_id res chain seq x y z
N MET A 1 59.96 43.70 -76.34
CA MET A 1 60.23 44.25 -74.99
C MET A 1 59.06 43.83 -74.09
N GLY A 2 59.16 43.47 -72.80
CA GLY A 2 60.26 43.29 -71.83
C GLY A 2 59.67 43.40 -70.39
N LEU A 3 60.32 43.17 -69.24
CA LEU A 3 61.46 42.33 -68.78
C LEU A 3 61.47 42.53 -67.22
N ARG A 4 61.80 41.64 -66.26
CA ARG A 4 62.35 40.27 -66.08
C ARG A 4 61.85 39.80 -64.66
N ARG A 5 61.97 38.58 -64.10
CA ARG A 5 62.68 37.33 -64.43
C ARG A 5 61.83 36.06 -64.10
N ARG A 6 61.96 35.40 -62.92
CA ARG A 6 61.16 34.23 -62.47
C ARG A 6 61.28 33.95 -60.94
N ARG A 7 60.18 33.55 -60.30
CA ARG A 7 59.96 32.21 -59.67
C ARG A 7 58.47 31.89 -59.85
N ARG A 8 58.12 30.80 -60.56
CA ARG A 8 56.74 30.57 -61.04
C ARG A 8 55.93 29.69 -60.08
N ARG A 9 54.70 30.13 -59.78
CA ARG A 9 53.61 29.25 -59.36
C ARG A 9 53.10 28.44 -60.56
N GLY A 10 52.48 27.29 -60.27
CA GLY A 10 51.62 26.54 -61.17
C GLY A 10 50.81 25.57 -60.31
N GLY A 11 49.50 25.78 -60.21
CA GLY A 11 48.61 24.96 -59.38
C GLY A 11 47.56 24.27 -60.26
N ALA A 12 47.28 23.01 -59.97
CA ALA A 12 46.20 22.23 -60.57
C ALA A 12 45.61 21.30 -59.51
N GLY A 13 44.30 21.03 -59.60
CA GLY A 13 43.67 19.96 -58.83
C GLY A 13 43.87 18.61 -59.53
N GLY A 14 43.82 17.52 -58.77
CA GLY A 14 43.96 16.15 -59.28
C GLY A 14 43.64 15.13 -58.19
N ALA A 15 43.03 14.00 -58.56
CA ALA A 15 42.42 13.08 -57.62
C ALA A 15 43.40 12.15 -56.87
N ARG A 16 42.88 11.58 -55.77
CA ARG A 16 43.38 10.46 -54.96
C ARG A 16 44.10 9.35 -55.76
N PRO A 17 44.95 8.55 -55.10
CA PRO A 17 44.46 7.21 -54.72
C PRO A 17 44.82 6.72 -53.30
N GLY A 18 44.03 5.73 -52.85
CA GLY A 18 44.35 4.59 -51.98
C GLY A 18 45.36 4.67 -50.81
N GLY A 19 44.88 4.42 -49.59
CA GLY A 19 45.69 4.04 -48.43
C GLY A 19 44.81 3.73 -47.21
N GLY A 20 44.88 2.50 -46.69
CA GLY A 20 44.03 2.07 -45.56
C GLY A 20 44.73 2.17 -44.19
N SER A 21 43.96 2.27 -43.11
CA SER A 21 44.46 2.11 -41.74
C SER A 21 43.46 1.37 -40.85
N ARG A 22 43.95 0.84 -39.72
CA ARG A 22 43.23 -0.07 -38.81
C ARG A 22 42.37 0.69 -37.80
N GLY A 23 41.40 -0.01 -37.21
CA GLY A 23 40.42 0.60 -36.32
C GLY A 23 40.98 1.01 -34.95
N GLY A 24 40.44 2.12 -34.43
CA GLY A 24 40.47 2.47 -33.01
C GLY A 24 39.09 2.25 -32.40
N VAL A 25 39.04 1.64 -31.22
CA VAL A 25 37.85 1.69 -30.34
C VAL A 25 38.14 2.81 -29.32
N PRO A 26 37.24 3.79 -29.12
CA PRO A 26 37.45 4.79 -28.09
C PRO A 26 37.42 4.11 -26.70
N ALA A 27 38.49 4.27 -25.94
CA ALA A 27 38.57 3.78 -24.58
C ALA A 27 37.87 4.77 -23.64
N LEU A 28 36.75 4.35 -23.05
CA LEU A 28 36.19 5.00 -21.86
C LEU A 28 36.83 4.36 -20.64
N LEU A 29 37.79 5.07 -20.03
CA LEU A 29 38.39 4.71 -18.75
C LEU A 29 37.40 4.97 -17.59
N PRO A 30 37.51 4.24 -16.46
CA PRO A 30 36.58 4.36 -15.34
C PRO A 30 36.83 5.62 -14.52
N LEU A 31 35.76 6.35 -14.19
CA LEU A 31 35.77 7.46 -13.22
C LEU A 31 34.60 7.35 -12.22
N LEU A 32 34.61 6.25 -11.48
CA LEU A 32 34.28 6.26 -10.05
C LEU A 32 35.51 5.66 -9.33
N PRO A 33 36.01 6.23 -8.20
CA PRO A 33 35.32 7.19 -7.32
C PRO A 33 36.16 8.46 -7.00
N LEU A 34 35.78 9.63 -7.52
CA LEU A 34 36.32 10.90 -7.00
C LEU A 34 35.39 12.12 -7.23
N LEU A 35 34.24 12.13 -6.57
CA LEU A 35 33.37 13.31 -6.48
C LEU A 35 32.68 13.46 -5.10
N LEU A 36 33.43 13.08 -4.06
CA LEU A 36 33.21 13.48 -2.67
C LEU A 36 34.36 14.40 -2.25
N LEU A 37 34.21 15.71 -2.45
CA LEU A 37 35.08 16.74 -1.86
C LEU A 37 34.47 18.14 -2.10
N LEU A 38 34.61 19.01 -1.09
CA LEU A 38 34.15 20.41 -1.02
C LEU A 38 32.61 20.63 -0.95
N PRO A 39 32.15 21.60 -0.14
CA PRO A 39 32.52 21.80 1.26
C PRO A 39 31.29 21.85 2.18
N ALA A 40 31.48 21.65 3.49
CA ALA A 40 30.38 21.78 4.46
C ALA A 40 30.08 23.26 4.75
N GLY A 41 28.93 23.75 4.26
CA GLY A 41 28.33 25.03 4.64
C GLY A 41 26.87 24.79 5.07
N GLY A 42 26.52 25.15 6.30
CA GLY A 42 25.23 24.78 6.88
C GLY A 42 24.08 25.70 6.46
N GLY A 43 23.10 25.15 5.75
CA GLY A 43 21.78 25.73 5.51
C GLY A 43 20.66 24.72 5.84
N ALA A 44 19.40 25.11 5.64
CA ALA A 44 18.33 24.12 5.43
C ALA A 44 17.52 24.47 4.17
N LYS A 45 16.22 24.15 4.04
CA LYS A 45 15.45 24.66 2.87
C LYS A 45 15.36 26.17 2.98
N TYR A 46 16.31 26.83 2.34
CA TYR A 46 16.75 28.20 2.61
C TYR A 46 16.23 29.09 1.51
N VAL A 47 15.23 29.90 1.84
CA VAL A 47 14.60 30.85 0.91
C VAL A 47 14.99 32.24 1.38
N ARG A 48 15.85 32.90 0.61
CA ARG A 48 16.31 34.27 0.85
C ARG A 48 16.01 35.16 -0.33
N GLY A 49 15.62 36.39 -0.06
CA GLY A 49 15.40 37.40 -1.10
C GLY A 49 15.33 38.82 -0.55
N ARG A 50 15.32 39.78 -1.48
CA ARG A 50 14.97 41.18 -1.22
C ARG A 50 13.74 41.52 -2.03
N ILE A 51 12.75 42.11 -1.38
CA ILE A 51 11.47 42.51 -1.94
C ILE A 51 11.39 44.03 -1.88
N SER A 52 11.01 44.64 -3.00
CA SER A 52 10.69 46.06 -3.11
C SER A 52 9.62 46.19 -4.19
N THR A 53 8.37 46.36 -3.77
CA THR A 53 7.20 46.33 -4.67
C THR A 53 6.06 47.16 -4.10
N LYS A 54 5.24 47.71 -5.00
CA LYS A 54 4.04 48.50 -4.68
C LYS A 54 2.81 47.64 -4.38
N GLU A 55 2.94 46.32 -4.38
CA GLU A 55 1.86 45.40 -3.99
C GLU A 55 1.88 45.17 -2.48
N ASP A 56 0.77 45.48 -1.81
CA ASP A 56 0.55 45.25 -0.37
C ASP A 56 0.52 43.78 0.05
N TRP A 57 0.61 42.82 -0.89
CA TRP A 57 0.51 41.39 -0.62
C TRP A 57 1.37 40.59 -1.61
N VAL A 58 2.30 39.76 -1.13
CA VAL A 58 3.26 39.02 -1.96
C VAL A 58 3.41 37.57 -1.47
N PHE A 59 3.40 36.60 -2.39
CA PHE A 59 3.73 35.20 -2.07
C PHE A 59 5.24 34.96 -2.03
N LEU A 60 5.72 34.19 -1.04
CA LEU A 60 7.14 33.83 -0.91
C LEU A 60 7.43 32.40 -1.35
N THR A 61 6.81 31.40 -0.70
CA THR A 61 7.18 29.99 -0.88
C THR A 61 6.11 29.01 -0.38
N ARG A 62 6.17 27.76 -0.84
CA ARG A 62 5.36 26.64 -0.32
C ARG A 62 6.21 25.52 0.25
N PHE A 63 5.71 24.84 1.28
CA PHE A 63 6.35 23.67 1.86
C PHE A 63 5.30 22.71 2.45
N CYS A 64 5.52 21.41 2.29
CA CYS A 64 4.67 20.37 2.87
C CYS A 64 5.30 19.92 4.19
N PHE A 65 4.72 20.38 5.31
CA PHE A 65 5.18 20.00 6.64
C PHE A 65 4.63 18.63 7.06
N LEU A 66 5.46 17.87 7.78
CA LEU A 66 5.05 16.63 8.46
C LEU A 66 4.03 16.91 9.57
N SER A 67 3.24 15.88 9.88
CA SER A 67 2.31 15.83 11.01
C SER A 67 3.00 16.00 12.38
N ASP A 68 4.09 15.25 12.61
CA ASP A 68 4.81 15.20 13.90
C ASP A 68 5.65 16.45 14.24
N TYR A 69 6.54 16.86 13.33
CA TYR A 69 7.55 17.89 13.58
C TYR A 69 7.97 18.62 12.29
N GLY A 70 7.22 19.66 11.94
CA GLY A 70 7.65 20.69 10.97
C GLY A 70 8.16 21.94 11.69
N ARG A 71 9.13 22.66 11.11
CA ARG A 71 9.63 23.94 11.66
C ARG A 71 10.02 24.94 10.57
N LEU A 72 9.57 26.18 10.75
CA LEU A 72 10.01 27.39 10.05
C LEU A 72 10.80 28.23 11.04
N ASP A 73 12.08 28.45 10.80
CA ASP A 73 12.83 29.56 11.40
C ASP A 73 12.93 30.69 10.38
N PHE A 74 12.86 31.95 10.83
CA PHE A 74 12.87 33.11 9.95
C PHE A 74 13.69 34.27 10.51
N HIS A 75 14.28 35.03 9.60
CA HIS A 75 14.89 36.33 9.85
C HIS A 75 14.38 37.33 8.78
N PHE A 76 13.82 38.45 9.24
CA PHE A 76 13.31 39.52 8.39
C PHE A 76 13.97 40.85 8.78
N ARG A 77 14.36 41.66 7.80
CA ARG A 77 15.00 42.96 7.99
C ARG A 77 14.38 44.01 7.08
N TYR A 78 13.84 45.09 7.63
CA TYR A 78 13.24 46.18 6.85
C TYR A 78 13.35 47.54 7.56
N PRO A 79 13.18 48.70 6.89
CA PRO A 79 13.30 50.02 7.53
C PRO A 79 12.18 50.29 8.56
N GLU A 80 12.50 50.88 9.72
CA GLU A 80 11.49 51.18 10.77
C GLU A 80 10.34 52.07 10.23
N ALA A 81 10.67 53.03 9.36
CA ALA A 81 9.69 53.89 8.67
C ALA A 81 8.74 53.14 7.70
N LYS A 82 9.05 51.89 7.34
CA LYS A 82 8.21 51.01 6.52
C LYS A 82 7.40 50.01 7.37
N CYS A 83 7.38 50.12 8.70
CA CYS A 83 6.52 49.30 9.56
C CYS A 83 5.02 49.46 9.17
N CYS A 84 4.16 48.45 9.38
CA CYS A 84 4.44 47.14 9.96
C CYS A 84 3.93 46.03 9.05
N GLU A 85 4.74 44.99 8.86
CA GLU A 85 4.49 43.91 7.90
C GLU A 85 4.09 42.61 8.62
N ASN A 86 3.24 41.81 7.99
CA ASN A 86 2.72 40.55 8.54
C ASN A 86 3.19 39.36 7.69
N ILE A 87 3.64 38.27 8.32
CA ILE A 87 3.74 36.96 7.64
C ILE A 87 2.41 36.24 7.76
N LEU A 88 1.87 35.80 6.62
CA LEU A 88 0.61 35.08 6.49
C LEU A 88 0.88 33.61 6.15
N LEU A 89 0.31 32.69 6.94
CA LEU A 89 0.49 31.24 6.81
C LEU A 89 -0.83 30.58 6.36
N TYR A 90 -1.03 30.42 5.05
CA TYR A 90 -2.19 29.71 4.49
C TYR A 90 -1.92 28.20 4.38
N PHE A 91 -2.96 27.37 4.39
CA PHE A 91 -2.84 25.92 4.12
C PHE A 91 -3.71 25.43 2.95
N ASP A 92 -3.50 24.15 2.58
CA ASP A 92 -4.03 23.42 1.43
C ASP A 92 -5.56 23.26 1.30
N ASP A 93 -6.34 23.93 2.14
CA ASP A 93 -7.80 23.80 2.21
C ASP A 93 -8.51 24.70 1.19
N PRO A 94 -9.60 24.24 0.53
CA PRO A 94 -10.34 25.03 -0.46
C PRO A 94 -10.81 26.42 0.00
N SER A 95 -10.99 26.63 1.31
CA SER A 95 -11.37 27.93 1.89
C SER A 95 -10.19 28.90 2.08
N GLN A 96 -8.94 28.42 2.10
CA GLN A 96 -7.74 29.24 2.31
C GLN A 96 -6.98 29.51 1.00
N TRP A 97 -5.85 28.84 0.75
CA TRP A 97 -4.96 29.20 -0.38
C TRP A 97 -5.67 29.26 -1.75
N PRO A 98 -6.49 28.25 -2.14
CA PRO A 98 -7.22 28.25 -3.42
C PRO A 98 -8.37 29.25 -3.48
N ALA A 99 -8.69 29.97 -2.39
CA ALA A 99 -9.66 31.06 -2.34
C ALA A 99 -9.01 32.46 -2.22
N VAL A 100 -7.67 32.52 -2.27
CA VAL A 100 -6.87 33.74 -2.08
C VAL A 100 -5.93 33.97 -3.26
N TYR A 101 -5.25 32.93 -3.75
CA TYR A 101 -4.28 33.08 -4.82
C TYR A 101 -4.94 33.10 -6.21
N LYS A 102 -4.87 34.26 -6.90
CA LYS A 102 -5.36 34.49 -8.28
C LYS A 102 -6.83 34.09 -8.53
N LYS A 103 -7.69 34.04 -7.50
CA LYS A 103 -9.11 33.66 -7.62
C LYS A 103 -10.05 34.77 -7.15
N GLY A 104 -10.54 35.54 -8.13
CA GLY A 104 -11.26 36.80 -7.90
C GLY A 104 -10.29 37.93 -7.54
N ASN A 105 -10.65 39.17 -7.89
CA ASN A 105 -9.84 40.36 -7.58
C ASN A 105 -10.04 40.76 -6.11
N LYS A 106 -9.54 39.93 -5.20
CA LYS A 106 -9.44 40.25 -3.77
C LYS A 106 -8.34 41.25 -3.53
N ASP A 107 -8.69 42.35 -2.87
CA ASP A 107 -7.74 43.29 -2.28
C ASP A 107 -7.00 42.66 -1.09
N CYS A 108 -6.02 43.36 -0.54
CA CYS A 108 -5.20 42.83 0.55
C CYS A 108 -6.04 42.43 1.79
N LEU A 109 -7.06 43.21 2.16
CA LEU A 109 -7.91 42.93 3.33
C LEU A 109 -8.82 41.73 3.09
N ALA A 110 -9.36 41.54 1.89
CA ALA A 110 -10.11 40.32 1.52
C ALA A 110 -9.23 39.05 1.41
N LYS A 111 -7.89 39.20 1.37
CA LYS A 111 -6.94 38.07 1.48
C LYS A 111 -6.57 37.76 2.93
N GLU A 112 -6.36 38.77 3.78
CA GLU A 112 -6.09 38.58 5.22
C GLU A 112 -7.30 37.99 5.96
N SER A 113 -8.52 38.51 5.71
CA SER A 113 -9.77 38.09 6.37
C SER A 113 -10.18 36.63 6.15
N VAL A 114 -9.51 35.90 5.25
CA VAL A 114 -9.67 34.44 5.06
C VAL A 114 -8.95 33.63 6.16
N ILE A 115 -7.96 34.24 6.82
CA ILE A 115 -7.19 33.63 7.90
C ILE A 115 -7.93 33.75 9.22
N ARG A 116 -7.83 32.74 10.09
CA ARG A 116 -8.36 32.77 11.46
C ARG A 116 -7.25 33.13 12.44
N PRO A 117 -7.30 34.30 13.13
CA PRO A 117 -6.24 34.70 14.07
C PRO A 117 -6.04 33.69 15.21
N GLU A 118 -7.12 33.05 15.66
CA GLU A 118 -7.16 31.95 16.66
C GLU A 118 -6.13 30.84 16.40
N ASN A 119 -5.84 30.55 15.13
CA ASN A 119 -4.92 29.49 14.72
C ASN A 119 -3.43 29.91 14.72
N ASN A 120 -3.09 31.12 15.18
CA ASN A 120 -1.73 31.69 15.11
C ASN A 120 -1.16 31.76 13.68
N GLN A 121 -2.03 31.88 12.67
CA GLN A 121 -1.67 31.90 11.24
C GLN A 121 -1.15 33.26 10.73
N VAL A 122 -1.06 34.27 11.59
CA VAL A 122 -0.54 35.61 11.28
C VAL A 122 0.63 35.92 12.23
N ILE A 123 1.72 36.45 11.70
CA ILE A 123 2.93 36.81 12.45
C ILE A 123 3.25 38.30 12.20
N ASN A 124 2.83 39.15 13.13
CA ASN A 124 3.03 40.60 13.06
C ASN A 124 4.50 40.94 13.35
N LEU A 125 5.26 41.40 12.35
CA LEU A 125 6.69 41.72 12.51
C LEU A 125 6.86 43.09 13.19
N THR A 126 6.68 43.14 14.52
CA THR A 126 6.80 44.38 15.31
C THR A 126 7.48 44.14 16.66
N THR A 127 8.05 45.20 17.23
CA THR A 127 8.58 45.22 18.61
C THR A 127 7.51 45.09 19.70
N GLN A 128 6.23 45.25 19.38
CA GLN A 128 5.12 45.09 20.32
C GLN A 128 4.95 43.65 20.81
N TYR A 129 5.35 42.66 19.99
CA TYR A 129 5.18 41.24 20.28
C TYR A 129 6.54 40.57 20.47
N ALA A 130 6.88 40.21 21.71
CA ALA A 130 8.13 39.53 22.04
C ALA A 130 8.34 38.22 21.23
N TRP A 131 7.26 37.54 20.84
CA TRP A 131 7.31 36.33 20.02
C TRP A 131 7.72 36.57 18.55
N SER A 132 7.73 37.81 18.07
CA SER A 132 8.20 38.17 16.72
C SER A 132 9.72 38.34 16.65
N GLY A 133 10.40 38.44 17.81
CA GLY A 133 11.87 38.56 17.89
C GLY A 133 12.43 39.84 17.26
N CYS A 134 11.62 40.88 17.15
CA CYS A 134 11.98 42.14 16.51
C CYS A 134 12.80 43.05 17.42
N GLN A 135 13.93 43.52 16.91
CA GLN A 135 14.83 44.50 17.54
C GLN A 135 15.08 45.66 16.56
N VAL A 136 15.27 46.87 17.08
CA VAL A 136 15.65 48.03 16.27
C VAL A 136 17.17 48.13 16.21
N LEU A 137 17.72 48.08 14.99
CA LEU A 137 19.13 48.30 14.69
C LEU A 137 19.31 49.68 14.05
N LEU A 138 20.42 50.34 14.33
CA LEU A 138 20.81 51.62 13.70
C LEU A 138 22.02 51.36 12.80
N GLU A 139 21.88 51.59 11.50
CA GLU A 139 22.93 51.35 10.51
C GLU A 139 22.86 52.45 9.43
N ASP A 140 24.00 53.07 9.11
CA ASP A 140 24.11 54.22 8.19
C ASP A 140 23.08 55.35 8.46
N SER A 141 22.87 55.67 9.74
CA SER A 141 21.88 56.64 10.24
C SER A 141 20.41 56.28 9.99
N VAL A 142 20.12 55.13 9.41
CA VAL A 142 18.75 54.60 9.20
C VAL A 142 18.43 53.58 10.30
N ARG A 143 17.20 53.61 10.80
CA ARG A 143 16.69 52.59 11.72
C ARG A 143 16.06 51.44 10.94
N TYR A 144 16.45 50.22 11.27
CA TYR A 144 15.92 48.99 10.71
C TYR A 144 15.27 48.16 11.81
N LEU A 145 14.14 47.52 11.51
CA LEU A 145 13.62 46.42 12.28
C LEU A 145 14.26 45.12 11.80
N SER A 146 14.80 44.34 12.73
CA SER A 146 15.41 43.03 12.51
C SER A 146 14.66 42.01 13.38
N CYS A 147 13.87 41.14 12.76
CA CYS A 147 12.97 40.20 13.41
C CYS A 147 13.43 38.75 13.19
N ALA A 148 13.95 38.11 14.24
CA ALA A 148 14.43 36.73 14.20
C ALA A 148 13.64 35.84 15.17
N SER A 149 12.88 34.87 14.64
CA SER A 149 12.04 33.97 15.45
C SER A 149 11.74 32.67 14.70
N GLY A 150 10.97 31.77 15.30
CA GLY A 150 10.62 30.48 14.71
C GLY A 150 9.26 29.95 15.14
N ARG A 151 8.62 29.16 14.26
CA ARG A 151 7.35 28.49 14.47
C ARG A 151 7.49 26.99 14.22
N SER A 152 6.92 26.18 15.13
CA SER A 152 6.74 24.75 14.92
C SER A 152 5.34 24.48 14.37
N PHE A 153 5.26 23.64 13.34
CA PHE A 153 4.01 23.17 12.76
C PHE A 153 3.67 21.79 13.32
N ARG A 154 2.39 21.60 13.63
CA ARG A 154 1.76 20.30 13.92
C ARG A 154 0.44 20.25 13.19
N SER A 155 0.14 19.13 12.54
CA SER A 155 -1.12 18.93 11.85
C SER A 155 -1.53 17.46 11.83
N VAL A 156 -2.84 17.21 11.82
CA VAL A 156 -3.42 15.84 11.89
C VAL A 156 -3.05 14.97 10.67
N ARG A 157 -2.58 15.61 9.60
CA ARG A 157 -1.98 14.99 8.41
C ARG A 157 -0.92 15.92 7.82
N GLU A 158 -0.14 15.41 6.89
CA GLU A 158 0.75 16.17 6.01
C GLU A 158 -0.08 17.13 5.17
N ARG A 159 0.38 18.39 5.05
CA ARG A 159 -0.28 19.41 4.21
C ARG A 159 0.68 20.48 3.72
N TRP A 160 0.34 21.01 2.54
CA TRP A 160 0.95 22.21 2.01
C TRP A 160 0.59 23.43 2.86
N TRP A 161 1.64 24.15 3.25
CA TRP A 161 1.58 25.49 3.80
C TRP A 161 2.20 26.46 2.78
N TYR A 162 1.60 27.64 2.67
CA TYR A 162 1.97 28.69 1.74
C TYR A 162 2.25 29.96 2.55
N VAL A 163 3.47 30.48 2.42
CA VAL A 163 3.94 31.67 3.13
C VAL A 163 3.79 32.87 2.21
N ALA A 164 3.07 33.88 2.69
CA ALA A 164 2.93 35.18 2.02
C ALA A 164 3.25 36.31 3.02
N LEU A 165 3.47 37.51 2.49
CA LEU A 165 3.60 38.74 3.27
C LEU A 165 2.46 39.69 2.94
N SER A 166 2.09 40.52 3.92
CA SER A 166 1.12 41.60 3.72
C SER A 166 1.43 42.86 4.51
N LYS A 167 1.00 43.99 3.94
CA LYS A 167 0.92 45.30 4.59
C LYS A 167 -0.25 46.08 3.96
N CYS A 168 -1.48 45.68 4.30
CA CYS A 168 -2.67 46.21 3.66
C CYS A 168 -2.90 47.70 3.97
N GLY A 169 -3.02 48.54 2.94
CA GLY A 169 -3.18 49.99 3.06
C GLY A 169 -1.86 50.74 3.25
N GLY A 170 -0.75 50.19 2.76
CA GLY A 170 0.57 50.81 2.80
C GLY A 170 1.06 51.33 1.44
N ASP A 171 2.33 51.76 1.40
CA ASP A 171 3.04 52.05 0.15
C ASP A 171 3.68 50.77 -0.45
N GLY A 172 3.04 49.61 -0.32
CA GLY A 172 3.64 48.31 -0.61
C GLY A 172 4.69 47.84 0.42
N LEU A 173 5.50 46.86 0.00
CA LEU A 173 6.41 46.05 0.82
C LEU A 173 7.89 46.31 0.45
N GLU A 174 8.76 46.50 1.44
CA GLU A 174 10.19 46.78 1.22
C GLU A 174 11.08 46.17 2.32
N LEU A 175 11.61 44.97 2.05
CA LEU A 175 12.20 44.10 3.07
C LEU A 175 13.24 43.13 2.49
N GLU A 176 14.19 42.71 3.32
CA GLU A 176 15.05 41.55 3.11
C GLU A 176 14.58 40.41 4.02
N TYR A 177 14.58 39.19 3.51
CA TYR A 177 14.11 38.02 4.25
C TYR A 177 15.02 36.80 4.04
N GLU A 178 15.07 35.97 5.08
CA GLU A 178 15.70 34.66 5.11
C GLU A 178 14.76 33.70 5.86
N MET A 179 14.42 32.57 5.26
CA MET A 179 13.53 31.57 5.84
C MET A 179 14.12 30.17 5.69
N VAL A 180 14.00 29.38 6.76
CA VAL A 180 14.63 28.08 6.92
C VAL A 180 13.54 27.06 7.27
N LEU A 181 13.12 26.26 6.29
CA LEU A 181 12.02 25.30 6.42
C LEU A 181 12.58 23.87 6.59
N THR A 182 12.05 23.12 7.56
CA THR A 182 12.54 21.78 7.91
C THR A 182 11.46 20.80 8.35
N ASN A 183 11.72 19.50 8.11
CA ASN A 183 10.88 18.37 8.52
C ASN A 183 11.69 17.32 9.28
N GLY A 184 11.37 17.04 10.54
CA GLY A 184 12.10 16.04 11.33
C GLY A 184 13.56 16.43 11.61
N LYS A 185 14.47 15.44 11.68
CA LYS A 185 15.88 15.63 12.08
C LYS A 185 16.92 14.81 11.30
N SER A 186 16.51 13.81 10.52
CA SER A 186 17.41 12.94 9.77
C SER A 186 17.79 13.55 8.41
N PHE A 187 18.96 13.20 7.87
CA PHE A 187 19.44 13.61 6.54
C PHE A 187 18.36 13.48 5.44
N TRP A 188 17.70 12.32 5.39
CA TRP A 188 16.65 11.97 4.43
C TRP A 188 15.35 12.78 4.54
N THR A 189 15.14 13.54 5.63
CA THR A 189 13.88 14.27 5.89
C THR A 189 14.08 15.77 6.11
N ARG A 190 15.16 16.17 6.79
CA ARG A 190 15.36 17.49 7.38
C ARG A 190 15.17 18.64 6.39
N HIS A 191 15.62 18.47 5.16
CA HIS A 191 15.67 19.49 4.12
C HIS A 191 14.55 19.35 3.06
N PHE A 192 13.89 18.19 3.03
CA PHE A 192 12.88 17.85 2.04
C PHE A 192 11.48 18.26 2.51
N SER A 193 10.64 18.64 1.56
CA SER A 193 9.18 18.74 1.70
C SER A 193 8.59 17.31 1.70
N ALA A 194 7.48 17.06 2.39
CA ALA A 194 6.95 15.69 2.57
C ALA A 194 6.54 14.97 1.26
N ASP A 195 6.39 15.70 0.15
CA ASP A 195 6.19 15.23 -1.23
C ASP A 195 7.50 14.90 -1.96
N GLU A 196 8.61 15.50 -1.55
CA GLU A 196 9.98 15.27 -2.05
C GLU A 196 10.66 14.08 -1.34
N PHE A 197 10.09 13.59 -0.23
CA PHE A 197 10.59 12.43 0.54
C PHE A 197 10.70 11.16 -0.32
N GLY A 198 11.79 10.41 -0.17
CA GLY A 198 12.00 9.16 -0.89
C GLY A 198 12.47 9.33 -2.34
N ILE A 199 12.59 10.55 -2.87
CA ILE A 199 13.06 10.79 -4.24
C ILE A 199 14.54 10.41 -4.38
N LEU A 200 15.41 10.80 -3.44
CA LEU A 200 16.83 10.46 -3.49
C LEU A 200 17.04 8.94 -3.40
N GLU A 201 16.30 8.26 -2.53
CA GLU A 201 16.31 6.81 -2.37
C GLU A 201 15.80 6.10 -3.64
N THR A 202 14.75 6.63 -4.26
CA THR A 202 14.23 6.16 -5.55
C THR A 202 15.28 6.31 -6.65
N ASP A 203 15.84 7.51 -6.82
CA ASP A 203 16.84 7.79 -7.85
C ASP A 203 18.11 6.92 -7.67
N ILE A 204 18.55 6.67 -6.43
CA ILE A 204 19.68 5.76 -6.13
C ILE A 204 19.34 4.32 -6.52
N THR A 205 18.16 3.80 -6.16
CA THR A 205 17.78 2.42 -6.51
C THR A 205 17.65 2.24 -8.02
N PHE A 206 17.04 3.19 -8.73
CA PHE A 206 16.96 3.16 -10.19
C PHE A 206 18.33 3.34 -10.85
N LEU A 207 19.23 4.19 -10.32
CA LEU A 207 20.61 4.32 -10.82
C LEU A 207 21.35 2.98 -10.79
N LEU A 208 21.26 2.22 -9.70
CA LEU A 208 21.87 0.89 -9.58
C LEU A 208 21.28 -0.12 -10.59
N ILE A 209 19.96 -0.10 -10.80
CA ILE A 209 19.29 -0.97 -11.77
C ILE A 209 19.65 -0.58 -13.21
N PHE A 210 19.72 0.71 -13.53
CA PHE A 210 20.13 1.18 -14.86
C PHE A 210 21.61 0.95 -15.15
N ILE A 211 22.50 1.03 -14.15
CA ILE A 211 23.90 0.59 -14.26
C ILE A 211 23.95 -0.91 -14.63
N LEU A 212 23.16 -1.76 -13.97
CA LEU A 212 23.10 -3.19 -14.29
C LEU A 212 22.59 -3.43 -15.72
N ILE A 213 21.52 -2.75 -16.14
CA ILE A 213 20.99 -2.82 -17.52
C ILE A 213 22.03 -2.37 -18.53
N PHE A 214 22.73 -1.25 -18.27
CA PHE A 214 23.76 -0.73 -19.15
C PHE A 214 24.94 -1.71 -19.27
N LEU A 215 25.42 -2.29 -18.17
CA LEU A 215 26.48 -3.30 -18.16
C LEU A 215 26.08 -4.57 -18.94
N ILE A 216 24.86 -5.09 -18.74
CA ILE A 216 24.36 -6.24 -19.52
C ILE A 216 24.22 -5.87 -21.00
N SER A 217 23.75 -4.65 -21.31
CA SER A 217 23.62 -4.17 -22.69
C SER A 217 24.98 -4.11 -23.40
N CYS A 218 26.02 -3.65 -22.70
CA CYS A 218 27.41 -3.61 -23.18
C CYS A 218 27.99 -5.02 -23.35
N TYR A 219 27.71 -5.94 -22.43
CA TYR A 219 28.14 -7.35 -22.53
C TYR A 219 27.50 -8.05 -23.74
N PHE A 220 26.19 -7.92 -23.95
CA PHE A 220 25.53 -8.40 -25.16
C PHE A 220 26.06 -7.69 -26.42
N GLY A 221 26.34 -6.38 -26.34
CA GLY A 221 26.97 -5.61 -27.41
C GLY A 221 28.35 -6.13 -27.81
N TYR A 222 29.17 -6.57 -26.85
CA TYR A 222 30.45 -7.24 -27.06
C TYR A 222 30.28 -8.60 -27.76
N LEU A 223 29.37 -9.45 -27.29
CA LEU A 223 29.05 -10.74 -27.92
C LEU A 223 28.58 -10.58 -29.38
N LEU A 224 27.69 -9.60 -29.63
CA LEU A 224 27.19 -9.28 -30.97
C LEU A 224 28.27 -8.68 -31.88
N LYS A 225 29.19 -7.87 -31.33
CA LYS A 225 30.36 -7.34 -32.05
C LYS A 225 31.27 -8.47 -32.51
N GLY A 226 31.58 -9.43 -31.63
CA GLY A 226 32.40 -10.61 -31.97
C GLY A 226 31.82 -11.48 -33.09
N ARG A 227 30.49 -11.49 -33.26
CA ARG A 227 29.78 -12.25 -34.31
C ARG A 227 29.46 -11.45 -35.58
N GLN A 228 29.80 -10.15 -35.65
CA GLN A 228 29.38 -9.22 -36.71
C GLN A 228 27.84 -9.04 -36.84
N LEU A 229 27.15 -9.00 -35.69
CA LEU A 229 25.68 -8.89 -35.56
C LEU A 229 25.25 -7.64 -34.77
N LEU A 230 26.16 -6.68 -34.55
CA LEU A 230 25.90 -5.44 -33.82
C LEU A 230 25.26 -4.36 -34.70
N HIS A 231 23.95 -4.45 -34.91
CA HIS A 231 23.16 -3.50 -35.69
C HIS A 231 23.09 -2.10 -35.05
N THR A 232 22.86 -1.07 -35.87
CA THR A 232 22.85 0.35 -35.44
C THR A 232 21.77 0.67 -34.41
N THR A 233 20.60 0.05 -34.49
CA THR A 233 19.51 0.17 -33.50
C THR A 233 19.96 -0.25 -32.11
N TYR A 234 20.70 -1.36 -31.98
CA TYR A 234 21.27 -1.79 -30.70
C TYR A 234 22.35 -0.81 -30.18
N LYS A 235 23.04 -0.07 -31.06
CA LYS A 235 23.95 1.01 -30.65
C LYS A 235 23.20 2.23 -30.11
N MET A 236 22.04 2.56 -30.70
CA MET A 236 21.14 3.60 -30.14
C MET A 236 20.62 3.20 -28.76
N PHE A 237 20.26 1.93 -28.56
CA PHE A 237 19.87 1.40 -27.24
C PHE A 237 20.96 1.59 -26.17
N MET A 238 22.20 1.15 -26.45
CA MET A 238 23.32 1.35 -25.52
C MET A 238 23.60 2.84 -25.26
N ALA A 239 23.41 3.70 -26.27
CA ALA A 239 23.57 5.15 -26.09
C ALA A 239 22.48 5.76 -25.19
N ALA A 240 21.21 5.39 -25.39
CA ALA A 240 20.11 5.81 -24.51
C ALA A 240 20.36 5.36 -23.06
N ALA A 241 20.59 4.05 -22.84
CA ALA A 241 20.84 3.50 -21.51
C ALA A 241 22.07 4.14 -20.81
N GLY A 242 23.13 4.49 -21.55
CA GLY A 242 24.30 5.19 -21.02
C GLY A 242 24.01 6.64 -20.63
N VAL A 243 23.19 7.34 -21.41
CA VAL A 243 22.74 8.72 -21.08
C VAL A 243 21.74 8.71 -19.91
N GLU A 244 20.89 7.68 -19.80
CA GLU A 244 19.99 7.48 -18.65
C GLU A 244 20.77 7.34 -17.34
N VAL A 245 21.81 6.49 -17.31
CA VAL A 245 22.72 6.33 -16.17
C VAL A 245 23.40 7.65 -15.81
N LEU A 246 23.88 8.41 -16.81
CA LEU A 246 24.50 9.72 -16.58
C LEU A 246 23.50 10.73 -16.02
N SER A 247 22.25 10.72 -16.51
CA SER A 247 21.17 11.55 -16.00
C SER A 247 20.85 11.25 -14.54
N LEU A 248 20.65 9.97 -14.21
CA LEU A 248 20.35 9.52 -12.84
C LEU A 248 21.51 9.81 -11.88
N LEU A 249 22.77 9.74 -12.34
CA LEU A 249 23.93 10.15 -11.56
C LEU A 249 23.85 11.64 -11.20
N PHE A 250 23.51 12.53 -12.16
CA PHE A 250 23.30 13.94 -11.85
C PHE A 250 22.08 14.19 -10.97
N CYS A 251 20.97 13.44 -11.11
CA CYS A 251 19.85 13.51 -10.17
C CYS A 251 20.27 13.17 -8.73
N CYS A 252 21.00 12.07 -8.55
CA CYS A 252 21.51 11.66 -7.23
C CYS A 252 22.47 12.69 -6.62
N VAL A 253 23.33 13.32 -7.44
CA VAL A 253 24.22 14.41 -6.98
C VAL A 253 23.42 15.66 -6.60
N TYR A 254 22.41 16.07 -7.38
CA TYR A 254 21.55 17.21 -7.06
C TYR A 254 20.80 16.99 -5.74
N TRP A 255 20.11 15.86 -5.60
CA TRP A 255 19.34 15.56 -4.39
C TRP A 255 20.23 15.24 -3.19
N GLY A 256 21.44 14.72 -3.40
CA GLY A 256 22.45 14.55 -2.36
C GLY A 256 23.01 15.87 -1.84
N GLN A 257 23.23 16.87 -2.71
CA GLN A 257 23.52 18.25 -2.29
C GLN A 257 22.34 18.85 -1.51
N TYR A 258 21.13 18.70 -2.06
CA TYR A 258 19.90 19.19 -1.44
C TYR A 258 19.66 18.59 -0.03
N ALA A 259 20.02 17.33 0.19
CA ALA A 259 19.95 16.67 1.50
C ALA A 259 21.00 17.17 2.51
N CYS A 260 22.08 17.83 2.05
CA CYS A 260 23.10 18.45 2.89
C CYS A 260 22.82 19.93 3.18
N ASP A 261 22.40 20.71 2.17
CA ASP A 261 22.32 22.18 2.25
C ASP A 261 20.90 22.75 2.15
N GLY A 262 19.93 21.99 1.62
CA GLY A 262 18.54 22.42 1.36
C GLY A 262 18.34 23.48 0.27
N VAL A 263 19.41 23.84 -0.46
CA VAL A 263 19.39 24.77 -1.60
C VAL A 263 19.49 23.97 -2.90
N GLY A 264 20.55 23.16 -3.04
CA GLY A 264 20.87 22.38 -4.24
C GLY A 264 21.24 23.22 -5.46
N SER A 265 21.93 22.60 -6.43
CA SER A 265 22.37 23.29 -7.66
C SER A 265 21.30 23.26 -8.76
N SER A 266 20.63 24.40 -9.00
CA SER A 266 19.64 24.57 -10.08
C SER A 266 20.20 24.19 -11.47
N SER A 267 21.44 24.60 -11.77
CA SER A 267 22.11 24.27 -13.03
C SER A 267 22.31 22.75 -13.21
N LEU A 268 22.57 22.03 -12.11
CA LEU A 268 22.76 20.59 -12.11
C LEU A 268 21.43 19.83 -12.25
N LYS A 269 20.34 20.36 -11.66
CA LYS A 269 18.96 19.89 -11.88
C LYS A 269 18.53 20.04 -13.34
N ILE A 270 18.83 21.19 -13.96
CA ILE A 270 18.53 21.45 -15.38
C ILE A 270 19.34 20.52 -16.29
N LEU A 271 20.63 20.33 -16.01
CA LEU A 271 21.48 19.39 -16.76
C LEU A 271 20.97 17.95 -16.68
N ALA A 272 20.49 17.51 -15.51
CA ALA A 272 19.88 16.19 -15.35
C ALA A 272 18.59 16.07 -16.18
N LYS A 273 17.64 17.01 -16.08
CA LYS A 273 16.41 17.03 -16.92
C LYS A 273 16.72 17.02 -18.43
N LEU A 274 17.79 17.69 -18.85
CA LEU A 274 18.25 17.70 -20.24
C LEU A 274 18.76 16.32 -20.68
N LEU A 275 19.60 15.66 -19.87
CA LEU A 275 20.15 14.34 -20.17
C LEU A 275 19.05 13.27 -20.24
N PHE A 276 18.12 13.27 -19.28
CA PHE A 276 16.92 12.42 -19.31
C PHE A 276 16.15 12.56 -20.64
N SER A 277 15.96 13.81 -21.07
CA SER A 277 15.28 14.12 -22.35
C SER A 277 16.07 13.64 -23.57
N ILE A 278 17.41 13.74 -23.55
CA ILE A 278 18.26 13.22 -24.64
C ILE A 278 18.16 11.68 -24.72
N SER A 279 18.20 10.98 -23.59
CA SER A 279 18.00 9.53 -23.52
C SER A 279 16.63 9.12 -24.12
N PHE A 280 15.55 9.77 -23.66
CA PHE A 280 14.19 9.58 -24.18
C PHE A 280 14.11 9.80 -25.70
N LEU A 281 14.71 10.87 -26.23
CA LEU A 281 14.69 11.19 -27.68
C LEU A 281 15.46 10.15 -28.52
N ILE A 282 16.59 9.62 -28.02
CA ILE A 282 17.35 8.54 -28.67
C ILE A 282 16.52 7.25 -28.68
N PHE A 283 15.86 6.92 -27.57
CA PHE A 283 15.02 5.73 -27.45
C PHE A 283 13.78 5.82 -28.38
N LEU A 284 13.11 6.97 -28.41
CA LEU A 284 11.98 7.22 -29.31
C LEU A 284 12.38 7.09 -30.79
N LEU A 285 13.52 7.68 -31.19
CA LEU A 285 14.09 7.51 -32.53
C LEU A 285 14.30 6.03 -32.86
N MET A 286 14.86 5.25 -31.93
CA MET A 286 15.07 3.82 -32.10
C MET A 286 13.75 3.06 -32.32
N LEU A 287 12.72 3.31 -31.50
CA LEU A 287 11.40 2.67 -31.66
C LEU A 287 10.78 2.97 -33.03
N ILE A 288 10.83 4.23 -33.47
CA ILE A 288 10.30 4.63 -34.78
C ILE A 288 11.09 3.97 -35.92
N LEU A 289 12.43 3.92 -35.82
CA LEU A 289 13.26 3.24 -36.82
C LEU A 289 12.92 1.74 -36.93
N LEU A 290 12.79 1.04 -35.80
CA LEU A 290 12.42 -0.38 -35.75
C LEU A 290 11.00 -0.63 -36.30
N GLY A 291 10.04 0.23 -35.94
CA GLY A 291 8.67 0.20 -36.47
C GLY A 291 8.62 0.35 -37.99
N LYS A 292 9.52 1.16 -38.58
CA LYS A 292 9.67 1.31 -40.04
C LYS A 292 10.46 0.17 -40.72
N GLY A 293 10.84 -0.87 -39.99
CA GLY A 293 11.57 -2.03 -40.53
C GLY A 293 13.09 -1.87 -40.59
N PHE A 294 13.67 -0.76 -40.09
CA PHE A 294 15.12 -0.58 -40.13
C PHE A 294 15.82 -1.63 -39.25
N THR A 295 16.87 -2.26 -39.77
CA THR A 295 17.61 -3.40 -39.18
C THR A 295 16.82 -4.71 -38.98
N VAL A 296 15.48 -4.70 -39.05
CA VAL A 296 14.64 -5.88 -38.86
C VAL A 296 14.14 -6.49 -40.20
N THR A 297 13.69 -5.65 -41.13
CA THR A 297 13.23 -6.08 -42.47
C THR A 297 13.97 -5.38 -43.61
N ARG A 298 14.70 -4.29 -43.33
CA ARG A 298 15.37 -3.44 -44.33
C ARG A 298 16.71 -2.93 -43.81
N GLY A 299 17.77 -3.13 -44.59
CA GLY A 299 19.13 -2.64 -44.26
C GLY A 299 19.31 -1.13 -44.43
N ARG A 300 18.56 -0.51 -45.35
CA ARG A 300 18.58 0.94 -45.61
C ARG A 300 17.16 1.51 -45.64
N ILE A 301 17.03 2.79 -45.30
CA ILE A 301 15.81 3.59 -45.46
C ILE A 301 15.99 4.41 -46.76
N SER A 302 14.91 4.63 -47.52
CA SER A 302 14.97 5.48 -48.72
C SER A 302 15.31 6.93 -48.36
N HIS A 303 16.01 7.65 -49.24
CA HIS A 303 16.47 9.02 -48.96
C HIS A 303 15.32 9.95 -48.50
N ALA A 304 14.22 9.98 -49.26
CA ALA A 304 13.01 10.74 -48.89
C ALA A 304 12.36 10.26 -47.58
N GLY A 305 12.47 8.98 -47.23
CA GLY A 305 12.01 8.44 -45.94
C GLY A 305 12.88 8.86 -44.76
N SER A 306 14.19 8.98 -44.99
CA SER A 306 15.16 9.48 -44.00
C SER A 306 14.97 10.98 -43.75
N VAL A 307 14.85 11.78 -44.81
CA VAL A 307 14.59 13.23 -44.72
C VAL A 307 13.30 13.52 -43.93
N ARG A 308 12.19 12.84 -44.26
CA ARG A 308 10.91 13.00 -43.53
C ARG A 308 11.02 12.63 -42.05
N LEU A 309 11.79 11.59 -41.70
CA LEU A 309 12.04 11.22 -40.30
C LEU A 309 12.92 12.25 -39.59
N SER A 310 13.96 12.75 -40.25
CA SER A 310 14.86 13.77 -39.69
C SER A 310 14.11 15.07 -39.38
N VAL A 311 13.29 15.56 -40.31
CA VAL A 311 12.43 16.74 -40.10
C VAL A 311 11.47 16.52 -38.92
N TYR A 312 10.78 15.37 -38.88
CA TYR A 312 9.88 15.03 -37.76
C TYR A 312 10.59 15.04 -36.41
N MET A 313 11.73 14.34 -36.28
CA MET A 313 12.47 14.26 -35.01
C MET A 313 13.12 15.59 -34.62
N THR A 314 13.51 16.42 -35.59
CA THR A 314 14.04 17.77 -35.33
C THR A 314 12.95 18.67 -34.76
N LEU A 315 11.77 18.67 -35.38
CA LEU A 315 10.60 19.42 -34.88
C LEU A 315 10.19 18.93 -33.49
N TYR A 316 10.06 17.62 -33.29
CA TYR A 316 9.76 17.00 -32.00
C TYR A 316 10.76 17.47 -30.92
N SER A 317 12.07 17.41 -31.20
CA SER A 317 13.11 17.79 -30.23
C SER A 317 13.07 19.29 -29.91
N ILE A 318 12.83 20.16 -30.90
CA ILE A 318 12.68 21.61 -30.68
C ILE A 318 11.45 21.89 -29.81
N THR A 319 10.28 21.29 -30.11
CA THR A 319 9.08 21.47 -29.30
C THR A 319 9.26 20.93 -27.88
N HIS A 320 9.92 19.77 -27.71
CA HIS A 320 10.23 19.20 -26.39
C HIS A 320 11.11 20.14 -25.55
N VAL A 321 12.18 20.70 -26.15
CA VAL A 321 13.05 21.68 -25.46
C VAL A 321 12.30 22.98 -25.14
N VAL A 322 11.49 23.51 -26.06
CA VAL A 322 10.68 24.72 -25.83
C VAL A 322 9.69 24.52 -24.68
N LEU A 323 9.07 23.33 -24.56
CA LEU A 323 8.17 23.00 -23.44
C LEU A 323 8.92 22.91 -22.10
N LEU A 324 10.15 22.37 -22.09
CA LEU A 324 11.01 22.35 -20.89
C LEU A 324 11.50 23.74 -20.49
N THR A 325 11.86 24.60 -21.45
CA THR A 325 12.20 26.00 -21.16
C THR A 325 10.98 26.77 -20.66
N TYR A 326 9.78 26.50 -21.18
CA TYR A 326 8.56 27.07 -20.65
C TYR A 326 8.28 26.60 -19.20
N GLU A 327 8.52 25.32 -18.90
CA GLU A 327 8.47 24.79 -17.52
C GLU A 327 9.52 25.46 -16.61
N ALA A 328 10.71 25.81 -17.12
CA ALA A 328 11.74 26.47 -16.32
C ALA A 328 11.43 27.95 -15.99
N GLU A 329 10.83 28.68 -16.93
CA GLU A 329 10.62 30.14 -16.83
C GLU A 329 9.21 30.54 -16.32
N PHE A 330 8.16 29.80 -16.69
CA PHE A 330 6.75 30.20 -16.46
C PHE A 330 5.99 29.30 -15.45
N PHE A 331 6.65 28.33 -14.82
CA PHE A 331 6.03 27.48 -13.80
C PHE A 331 5.81 28.27 -12.50
N ASP A 332 4.55 28.57 -12.19
CA ASP A 332 4.16 29.23 -10.94
C ASP A 332 4.03 28.21 -9.79
N PRO A 333 4.96 28.18 -8.82
CA PRO A 333 4.91 27.22 -7.71
C PRO A 333 3.74 27.47 -6.74
N ALA A 334 3.03 28.60 -6.81
CA ALA A 334 1.82 28.85 -6.03
C ALA A 334 0.60 28.06 -6.52
N GLN A 335 0.52 27.80 -7.83
CA GLN A 335 -0.62 27.14 -8.48
C GLN A 335 -0.31 25.70 -8.89
N VAL A 336 0.85 25.47 -9.51
CA VAL A 336 1.21 24.17 -10.06
C VAL A 336 1.96 23.39 -8.99
N LEU A 337 1.39 22.25 -8.59
CA LEU A 337 2.01 21.37 -7.59
C LEU A 337 3.06 20.46 -8.25
N TYR A 338 2.81 20.03 -9.48
CA TYR A 338 3.54 19.00 -10.22
C TYR A 338 3.48 19.24 -11.75
N THR A 339 4.52 18.85 -12.50
CA THR A 339 4.72 19.19 -13.92
C THR A 339 3.52 18.96 -14.84
N TYR A 340 2.77 17.85 -14.71
CA TYR A 340 1.65 17.55 -15.61
C TYR A 340 0.29 18.15 -15.19
N GLU A 341 0.27 19.06 -14.21
CA GLU A 341 -0.80 20.06 -14.05
C GLU A 341 -0.51 21.35 -14.85
N SER A 342 0.69 21.51 -15.44
CA SER A 342 1.07 22.70 -16.21
C SER A 342 0.68 22.62 -17.70
N PRO A 343 0.54 23.78 -18.39
CA PRO A 343 0.40 23.82 -19.85
C PRO A 343 1.53 23.11 -20.60
N ALA A 344 2.77 23.17 -20.09
CA ALA A 344 3.90 22.44 -20.68
C ALA A 344 3.72 20.92 -20.60
N GLY A 345 3.25 20.41 -19.46
CA GLY A 345 2.96 18.99 -19.26
C GLY A 345 1.86 18.47 -20.18
N TYR A 346 0.79 19.24 -20.40
CA TYR A 346 -0.21 18.92 -21.42
C TYR A 346 0.36 18.95 -22.84
N GLY A 347 1.30 19.87 -23.13
CA GLY A 347 2.07 19.88 -24.37
C GLY A 347 2.89 18.61 -24.58
N LEU A 348 3.59 18.13 -23.54
CA LEU A 348 4.36 16.87 -23.58
C LEU A 348 3.45 15.64 -23.78
N ILE A 349 2.26 15.61 -23.16
CA ILE A 349 1.24 14.58 -23.40
C ILE A 349 0.79 14.58 -24.87
N ALA A 350 0.50 15.75 -25.44
CA ALA A 350 0.11 15.86 -26.86
C ALA A 350 1.25 15.41 -27.80
N LEU A 351 2.49 15.78 -27.48
CA LEU A 351 3.70 15.37 -28.19
C LEU A 351 3.86 13.83 -28.21
N GLN A 352 3.62 13.18 -27.06
CA GLN A 352 3.65 11.73 -26.90
C GLN A 352 2.56 11.03 -27.73
N PHE A 353 1.34 11.58 -27.79
CA PHE A 353 0.27 11.04 -28.66
C PHE A 353 0.60 11.15 -30.15
N LEU A 354 1.23 12.25 -30.59
CA LEU A 354 1.68 12.40 -31.99
C LEU A 354 2.76 11.36 -32.34
N ALA A 355 3.70 11.10 -31.43
CA ALA A 355 4.69 10.03 -31.58
C ALA A 355 4.07 8.63 -31.59
N TYR A 356 3.08 8.36 -30.74
CA TYR A 356 2.35 7.09 -30.75
C TYR A 356 1.62 6.86 -32.08
N ALA A 357 0.93 7.88 -32.61
CA ALA A 357 0.25 7.79 -33.91
C ALA A 357 1.24 7.48 -35.06
N TRP A 358 2.42 8.12 -35.07
CA TRP A 358 3.47 7.84 -36.04
C TRP A 358 4.10 6.44 -35.87
N PHE A 359 4.26 5.98 -34.64
CA PHE A 359 4.72 4.61 -34.31
C PHE A 359 3.72 3.55 -34.80
N CYS A 360 2.42 3.73 -34.53
CA CYS A 360 1.34 2.88 -35.05
C CYS A 360 1.38 2.81 -36.58
N TYR A 361 1.40 3.96 -37.25
CA TYR A 361 1.50 4.03 -38.71
C TYR A 361 2.75 3.30 -39.24
N ALA A 362 3.91 3.48 -38.60
CA ALA A 362 5.14 2.80 -38.98
C ALA A 362 5.01 1.27 -38.88
N VAL A 363 4.58 0.76 -37.71
CA VAL A 363 4.46 -0.68 -37.46
C VAL A 363 3.41 -1.32 -38.37
N LEU A 364 2.20 -0.75 -38.48
CA LEU A 364 1.11 -1.31 -39.28
C LEU A 364 1.45 -1.36 -40.77
N VAL A 365 2.13 -0.35 -41.32
CA VAL A 365 2.60 -0.35 -42.72
C VAL A 365 3.71 -1.39 -42.94
N THR A 366 4.59 -1.61 -41.97
CA THR A 366 5.61 -2.67 -42.06
C THR A 366 4.97 -4.05 -41.98
N LEU A 367 4.01 -4.25 -41.07
CA LEU A 367 3.28 -5.51 -40.87
C LEU A 367 2.48 -5.91 -42.12
N LYS A 368 1.77 -4.96 -42.74
CA LYS A 368 1.04 -5.16 -44.01
C LYS A 368 1.95 -5.50 -45.20
N ARG A 369 3.25 -5.18 -45.11
CA ARG A 369 4.25 -5.45 -46.17
C ARG A 369 5.09 -6.70 -45.94
N VAL A 370 5.24 -7.14 -44.69
CA VAL A 370 6.08 -8.29 -44.31
C VAL A 370 5.37 -9.09 -43.19
N PRO A 371 4.27 -9.80 -43.51
CA PRO A 371 3.48 -10.54 -42.51
C PRO A 371 4.29 -11.64 -41.82
N GLU A 372 5.31 -12.21 -42.48
CA GLU A 372 6.25 -13.19 -41.91
C GLU A 372 6.95 -12.75 -40.61
N LYS A 373 7.01 -11.43 -40.32
CA LYS A 373 7.60 -10.89 -39.09
C LYS A 373 6.56 -10.52 -38.01
N GLN A 374 5.30 -10.96 -38.16
CA GLN A 374 4.28 -10.87 -37.11
C GLN A 374 4.76 -11.35 -35.71
N PRO A 375 5.50 -12.47 -35.56
CA PRO A 375 6.00 -12.92 -34.25
C PRO A 375 6.93 -11.93 -33.52
N PHE A 376 7.56 -10.99 -34.26
CA PHE A 376 8.28 -9.87 -33.67
C PHE A 376 7.38 -8.66 -33.45
N TYR A 377 6.67 -8.24 -34.51
CA TYR A 377 5.97 -6.96 -34.52
C TYR A 377 4.75 -6.93 -33.61
N LEU A 378 4.09 -8.06 -33.36
CA LEU A 378 2.93 -8.12 -32.46
C LEU A 378 3.33 -7.87 -30.98
N PRO A 379 4.29 -8.61 -30.37
CA PRO A 379 4.75 -8.30 -29.01
C PRO A 379 5.50 -6.95 -28.93
N PHE A 380 6.24 -6.56 -29.98
CA PHE A 380 6.85 -5.22 -30.06
C PHE A 380 5.77 -4.12 -29.97
N PHE A 381 4.70 -4.23 -30.75
CA PHE A 381 3.62 -3.25 -30.77
C PHE A 381 2.87 -3.19 -29.44
N ALA A 382 2.50 -4.34 -28.87
CA ALA A 382 1.82 -4.41 -27.59
C ALA A 382 2.66 -3.79 -26.46
N ALA A 383 3.93 -4.18 -26.35
CA ALA A 383 4.79 -3.74 -25.26
C ALA A 383 5.08 -2.24 -25.29
N TYR A 384 5.38 -1.66 -26.46
CA TYR A 384 5.64 -0.21 -26.56
C TYR A 384 4.37 0.64 -26.62
N THR A 385 3.21 0.08 -26.97
CA THR A 385 1.92 0.76 -26.75
C THR A 385 1.73 1.10 -25.26
N LEU A 386 2.05 0.16 -24.36
CA LEU A 386 1.99 0.43 -22.91
C LEU A 386 2.93 1.58 -22.50
N TRP A 387 4.15 1.64 -23.04
CA TRP A 387 5.10 2.74 -22.78
C TRP A 387 4.59 4.09 -23.30
N PHE A 388 3.97 4.13 -24.50
CA PHE A 388 3.39 5.36 -25.03
C PHE A 388 2.23 5.88 -24.17
N PHE A 389 1.33 5.00 -23.71
CA PHE A 389 0.21 5.36 -22.85
C PHE A 389 0.60 5.64 -21.39
N ALA A 390 1.74 5.16 -20.91
CA ALA A 390 2.16 5.32 -19.52
C ALA A 390 2.18 6.77 -19.05
N VAL A 391 2.65 7.73 -19.88
CA VAL A 391 2.68 9.15 -19.52
C VAL A 391 1.26 9.75 -19.37
N PRO A 392 0.34 9.64 -20.36
CA PRO A 392 -1.06 10.02 -20.19
C PRO A 392 -1.76 9.35 -18.99
N VAL A 393 -1.54 8.05 -18.78
CA VAL A 393 -2.14 7.30 -17.66
C VAL A 393 -1.58 7.78 -16.31
N THR A 394 -0.28 8.07 -16.23
CA THR A 394 0.35 8.62 -15.02
C THR A 394 -0.22 9.99 -14.67
N ALA A 395 -0.41 10.88 -15.65
CA ALA A 395 -1.04 12.17 -15.41
C ALA A 395 -2.50 12.05 -14.93
N LEU A 396 -3.26 11.09 -15.47
CA LEU A 396 -4.63 10.80 -15.02
C LEU A 396 -4.64 10.27 -13.57
N ILE A 397 -3.80 9.28 -13.26
CA ILE A 397 -3.68 8.71 -11.91
C ILE A 397 -3.17 9.76 -10.91
N ALA A 398 -2.21 10.60 -11.30
CA ALA A 398 -1.72 11.71 -10.47
C ALA A 398 -2.84 12.72 -10.14
N ASN A 399 -3.72 13.01 -11.09
CA ASN A 399 -4.80 13.98 -10.91
C ASN A 399 -6.00 13.46 -10.11
N PHE A 400 -6.37 12.17 -10.27
CA PHE A 400 -7.58 11.60 -9.65
C PHE A 400 -7.34 10.57 -8.54
N GLY A 401 -6.17 9.91 -8.51
CA GLY A 401 -5.88 8.79 -7.60
C GLY A 401 -4.79 9.03 -6.56
N ILE A 402 -3.93 10.05 -6.72
CA ILE A 402 -2.81 10.34 -5.80
C ILE A 402 -3.04 11.68 -5.08
N PRO A 403 -2.95 11.74 -3.74
CA PRO A 403 -3.13 12.99 -3.00
C PRO A 403 -1.98 13.98 -3.27
N LYS A 404 -2.30 15.28 -3.22
CA LYS A 404 -1.40 16.40 -3.53
C LYS A 404 -0.07 16.45 -2.77
N TRP A 405 0.05 15.78 -1.63
CA TRP A 405 1.27 15.72 -0.82
C TRP A 405 2.15 14.49 -1.14
N ALA A 406 1.67 13.55 -1.95
CA ALA A 406 2.42 12.36 -2.34
C ALA A 406 2.77 12.31 -3.84
N ARG A 407 2.29 13.29 -4.62
CA ARG A 407 2.28 13.23 -6.09
C ARG A 407 3.67 13.23 -6.73
N GLU A 408 4.57 14.11 -6.29
CA GLU A 408 5.88 14.29 -6.92
C GLU A 408 6.74 13.00 -6.85
N LYS A 409 7.00 12.50 -5.63
CA LYS A 409 7.70 11.21 -5.42
C LYS A 409 7.07 10.02 -6.14
N MET A 410 5.74 9.91 -6.13
CA MET A 410 5.05 8.80 -6.78
C MET A 410 5.20 8.86 -8.31
N VAL A 411 5.09 10.04 -8.92
CA VAL A 411 5.29 10.16 -10.37
C VAL A 411 6.75 9.96 -10.76
N ASN A 412 7.72 10.43 -9.97
CA ASN A 412 9.13 10.13 -10.22
C ASN A 412 9.37 8.61 -10.29
N GLY A 413 8.87 7.86 -9.30
CA GLY A 413 8.92 6.40 -9.29
C GLY A 413 8.22 5.74 -10.50
N ILE A 414 7.03 6.21 -10.89
CA ILE A 414 6.29 5.68 -12.06
C ILE A 414 7.02 6.00 -13.38
N GLN A 415 7.60 7.19 -13.52
CA GLN A 415 8.34 7.63 -14.71
C GLN A 415 9.62 6.82 -14.89
N LEU A 416 10.40 6.62 -13.82
CA LEU A 416 11.58 5.77 -13.83
C LEU A 416 11.22 4.28 -14.02
N GLY A 417 10.12 3.82 -13.42
CA GLY A 417 9.56 2.48 -13.64
C GLY A 417 9.13 2.24 -15.09
N THR A 418 8.55 3.25 -15.74
CA THR A 418 8.16 3.23 -17.15
C THR A 418 9.38 3.14 -18.08
N HIS A 419 10.44 3.89 -17.77
CA HIS A 419 11.71 3.82 -18.50
C HIS A 419 12.42 2.48 -18.29
N LEU A 420 12.41 1.95 -17.06
CA LEU A 420 12.96 0.65 -16.69
C LEU A 420 12.24 -0.48 -17.46
N TYR A 421 10.91 -0.46 -17.49
CA TYR A 421 10.11 -1.40 -18.27
C TYR A 421 10.51 -1.38 -19.75
N ALA A 422 10.59 -0.20 -20.39
CA ALA A 422 10.94 -0.10 -21.81
C ALA A 422 12.35 -0.62 -22.12
N HIS A 423 13.35 -0.27 -21.31
CA HIS A 423 14.70 -0.76 -21.49
C HIS A 423 14.83 -2.27 -21.20
N GLY A 424 14.15 -2.76 -20.17
CA GLY A 424 14.11 -4.18 -19.81
C GLY A 424 13.46 -5.04 -20.89
N VAL A 425 12.31 -4.61 -21.43
CA VAL A 425 11.65 -5.26 -22.58
C VAL A 425 12.61 -5.32 -23.77
N PHE A 426 13.28 -4.21 -24.13
CA PHE A 426 14.22 -4.22 -25.25
C PHE A 426 15.37 -5.20 -25.04
N LEU A 427 15.96 -5.23 -23.84
CA LEU A 427 17.05 -6.13 -23.47
C LEU A 427 16.64 -7.61 -23.52
N VAL A 428 15.41 -7.93 -23.11
CA VAL A 428 14.83 -9.28 -23.20
C VAL A 428 14.59 -9.67 -24.67
N MET A 429 13.97 -8.78 -25.47
CA MET A 429 13.72 -9.04 -26.90
C MET A 429 15.00 -9.25 -27.72
N THR A 430 16.10 -8.58 -27.34
CA THR A 430 17.41 -8.64 -28.02
C THR A 430 18.40 -9.65 -27.42
N ARG A 431 17.97 -10.46 -26.44
CA ARG A 431 18.81 -11.43 -25.73
C ARG A 431 19.53 -12.43 -26.68
N PRO A 432 20.87 -12.54 -26.67
CA PRO A 432 21.61 -13.46 -27.56
C PRO A 432 21.59 -14.96 -27.19
N SER A 433 21.07 -15.33 -26.01
CA SER A 433 21.21 -16.69 -25.44
C SER A 433 20.38 -17.77 -26.14
N ALA A 434 19.46 -17.38 -27.01
CA ALA A 434 18.77 -18.26 -27.95
C ALA A 434 18.81 -17.60 -29.34
N ALA A 435 18.77 -18.40 -30.40
CA ALA A 435 18.61 -17.88 -31.76
C ALA A 435 17.17 -17.36 -31.94
N ASN A 436 16.92 -16.15 -31.44
CA ASN A 436 15.57 -15.61 -31.32
C ASN A 436 14.93 -15.43 -32.70
N LYS A 437 13.85 -16.18 -32.97
CA LYS A 437 13.04 -16.01 -34.20
C LYS A 437 12.49 -14.59 -34.34
N ASN A 438 12.39 -13.86 -33.24
CA ASN A 438 11.80 -12.53 -33.20
C ASN A 438 12.81 -11.42 -33.55
N PHE A 439 14.08 -11.47 -33.11
CA PHE A 439 15.08 -10.45 -33.51
C PHE A 439 16.11 -11.01 -34.51
N PRO A 440 16.19 -10.48 -35.75
CA PRO A 440 16.81 -11.18 -36.89
C PRO A 440 18.34 -11.06 -36.94
N TYR A 441 19.04 -11.64 -35.97
CA TYR A 441 20.49 -11.83 -35.94
C TYR A 441 21.04 -12.82 -37.01
N HIS A 442 20.31 -13.04 -38.11
CA HIS A 442 20.73 -13.89 -39.23
C HIS A 442 21.38 -13.12 -40.39
N VAL A 443 21.32 -11.78 -40.39
CA VAL A 443 21.95 -10.93 -41.41
C VAL A 443 23.23 -10.32 -40.84
N ARG A 444 24.39 -10.64 -41.43
CA ARG A 444 25.67 -10.03 -41.01
C ARG A 444 25.67 -8.54 -41.31
N THR A 445 26.32 -7.73 -40.47
CA THR A 445 26.35 -6.26 -40.66
C THR A 445 26.95 -5.82 -42.00
N SER A 446 27.77 -6.67 -42.65
CA SER A 446 28.28 -6.45 -44.01
C SER A 446 27.20 -6.49 -45.10
N GLN A 447 26.23 -7.40 -45.01
CA GLN A 447 25.14 -7.56 -45.99
C GLN A 447 24.17 -6.37 -45.98
N ILE A 448 24.07 -5.68 -44.84
CA ILE A 448 23.31 -4.41 -44.70
C ILE A 448 24.07 -3.21 -45.30
N GLY A 449 25.40 -3.29 -45.37
CA GLY A 449 26.25 -2.25 -45.94
C GLY A 449 26.42 -2.33 -47.46
N ALA A 450 26.50 -3.54 -48.03
CA ALA A 450 26.91 -3.78 -49.41
C ALA A 450 25.76 -4.21 -50.33
N GLY A 451 25.03 -3.22 -50.85
CA GLY A 451 24.21 -3.33 -52.06
C GLY A 451 24.38 -2.05 -52.89
N GLY A 452 24.81 -2.17 -54.14
CA GLY A 452 24.94 -1.05 -55.08
C GLY A 452 23.67 -0.86 -55.91
N ASP A 453 23.54 0.28 -56.57
CA ASP A 453 22.45 0.52 -57.52
C ASP A 453 22.72 -0.21 -58.85
N THR A 454 21.81 -1.09 -59.25
CA THR A 454 21.53 -1.40 -60.67
C THR A 454 20.02 -1.48 -60.86
N GLY A 455 19.47 -0.53 -61.61
CA GLY A 455 18.11 -0.61 -62.14
C GLY A 455 18.11 -1.23 -63.54
N GLY A 456 17.03 -1.93 -63.92
CA GLY A 456 16.91 -2.54 -65.25
C GLY A 456 15.90 -3.70 -65.30
N ASP A 457 14.66 -3.36 -65.66
CA ASP A 457 13.68 -4.05 -66.52
C ASP A 457 13.38 -5.59 -66.52
N THR A 458 12.08 -5.83 -66.80
CA THR A 458 11.44 -6.95 -67.54
C THR A 458 11.54 -8.42 -67.10
N GLY A 459 10.37 -8.98 -66.73
CA GLY A 459 9.71 -10.05 -67.51
C GLY A 459 9.90 -11.54 -67.13
N GLY A 460 8.79 -12.30 -67.10
CA GLY A 460 8.78 -13.78 -67.24
C GLY A 460 8.39 -14.61 -65.98
N PRO A 461 7.52 -15.64 -66.10
CA PRO A 461 7.15 -16.52 -64.98
C PRO A 461 7.53 -18.02 -65.13
N GLY A 462 7.62 -18.74 -64.00
CA GLY A 462 7.74 -20.21 -63.89
C GLY A 462 8.92 -20.69 -63.02
N GLY A 463 8.89 -21.85 -62.34
CA GLY A 463 7.75 -22.75 -62.05
C GLY A 463 8.16 -24.17 -61.59
N PHE A 464 7.76 -24.58 -60.36
CA PHE A 464 7.75 -25.97 -59.82
C PHE A 464 9.11 -26.69 -59.64
N PRO A 465 9.20 -27.90 -59.00
CA PRO A 465 8.20 -28.67 -58.23
C PRO A 465 8.60 -29.13 -56.79
N PHE A 466 7.62 -29.81 -56.16
CA PHE A 466 7.57 -30.67 -54.94
C PHE A 466 8.51 -31.93 -55.00
N PRO A 467 8.60 -32.91 -54.03
CA PRO A 467 7.54 -33.43 -53.14
C PRO A 467 8.03 -34.00 -51.73
N PRO A 468 7.33 -34.92 -50.97
CA PRO A 468 6.98 -34.62 -49.57
C PRO A 468 7.32 -35.72 -48.49
N PRO A 469 6.41 -36.45 -47.76
CA PRO A 469 6.46 -36.42 -46.28
C PRO A 469 6.39 -37.78 -45.51
N GLN A 470 6.77 -37.77 -44.21
CA GLN A 470 6.32 -38.66 -43.10
C GLN A 470 7.10 -38.28 -41.80
N GLY A 471 6.63 -38.49 -40.56
CA GLY A 471 5.31 -38.90 -40.05
C GLY A 471 5.31 -39.16 -38.52
N TYR A 472 4.23 -38.77 -37.82
CA TYR A 472 3.93 -38.99 -36.37
C TYR A 472 4.88 -38.36 -35.31
N GLY A 473 4.42 -38.00 -34.10
CA GLY A 473 3.09 -38.17 -33.49
C GLY A 473 2.74 -37.13 -32.40
N ASN A 474 1.62 -37.33 -31.70
CA ASN A 474 0.89 -36.30 -30.92
C ASN A 474 1.45 -36.02 -29.50
N VAL A 475 1.36 -34.75 -29.07
CA VAL A 475 0.81 -34.34 -27.75
C VAL A 475 0.02 -33.03 -27.95
N THR A 476 -1.09 -32.83 -27.24
CA THR A 476 -1.99 -31.67 -27.37
C THR A 476 -1.68 -30.50 -26.42
N PHE A 477 -2.23 -29.33 -26.76
CA PHE A 477 -2.15 -28.09 -25.97
C PHE A 477 -2.82 -28.18 -24.60
N ILE A 478 -2.23 -27.49 -23.60
CA ILE A 478 -2.96 -26.48 -22.80
C ILE A 478 -2.05 -25.25 -22.69
N SER A 479 -2.64 -24.07 -22.92
CA SER A 479 -2.15 -22.77 -22.43
C SER A 479 -3.13 -22.27 -21.38
N ASP A 480 -2.70 -21.25 -20.62
CA ASP A 480 -3.51 -20.32 -19.81
C ASP A 480 -3.63 -20.65 -18.31
N SER A 481 -2.97 -19.82 -17.49
CA SER A 481 -3.66 -19.03 -16.46
C SER A 481 -2.75 -17.95 -15.86
N VAL A 482 -3.40 -16.89 -15.37
CA VAL A 482 -2.81 -15.83 -14.53
C VAL A 482 -2.40 -16.42 -13.18
N PRO A 483 -1.33 -15.93 -12.50
CA PRO A 483 -1.04 -16.31 -11.12
C PRO A 483 -2.16 -15.83 -10.17
N ASN A 484 -3.10 -16.72 -9.90
CA ASN A 484 -4.08 -16.58 -8.83
C ASN A 484 -3.54 -17.29 -7.58
N PHE A 485 -3.27 -16.55 -6.50
CA PHE A 485 -2.64 -17.09 -5.29
C PHE A 485 -3.63 -17.86 -4.40
N THR A 486 -4.03 -19.04 -4.88
CA THR A 486 -4.71 -20.07 -4.08
C THR A 486 -3.98 -21.40 -4.25
N GLU A 487 -2.73 -21.49 -3.77
CA GLU A 487 -1.98 -22.75 -3.79
C GLU A 487 -2.60 -23.78 -2.85
N LEU A 488 -3.07 -24.89 -3.42
CA LEU A 488 -3.69 -25.97 -2.69
C LEU A 488 -2.59 -26.99 -2.30
N PHE A 489 -1.99 -26.82 -1.12
CA PHE A 489 -0.88 -27.67 -0.66
C PHE A 489 -1.26 -29.16 -0.51
N SER A 490 -0.99 -29.96 -1.55
CA SER A 490 -1.01 -31.42 -1.46
C SER A 490 0.37 -31.96 -1.09
N ILE A 491 0.55 -32.32 0.18
CA ILE A 491 1.84 -32.69 0.77
C ILE A 491 2.18 -34.18 0.53
N PRO A 492 3.38 -34.51 0.00
CA PRO A 492 3.94 -35.87 0.02
C PRO A 492 4.61 -36.21 1.37
N PRO A 493 4.76 -37.50 1.72
CA PRO A 493 5.30 -37.92 3.02
C PRO A 493 6.81 -37.64 3.21
N PRO A 494 7.32 -37.58 4.47
CA PRO A 494 8.69 -37.19 4.78
C PRO A 494 9.74 -38.31 4.53
N GLY A 495 10.16 -38.42 3.27
CA GLY A 495 11.47 -38.85 2.77
C GLY A 495 12.34 -39.88 3.53
N THR A 496 12.63 -41.00 2.84
CA THR A 496 13.81 -41.85 3.10
C THR A 496 14.70 -42.02 1.85
N ARG A 497 15.88 -42.64 2.01
CA ARG A 497 16.96 -42.69 1.00
C ARG A 497 16.59 -43.45 -0.29
N ARG A 498 17.25 -43.05 -1.39
CA ARG A 498 17.15 -43.61 -2.76
C ARG A 498 17.13 -45.15 -2.84
N ILE A 499 15.99 -45.74 -3.22
CA ILE A 499 15.85 -47.02 -3.95
C ILE A 499 14.66 -46.83 -4.94
N PRO A 500 14.69 -47.33 -6.19
CA PRO A 500 13.71 -46.94 -7.21
C PRO A 500 12.42 -47.79 -7.25
N HIS A 501 11.36 -47.20 -7.81
CA HIS A 501 10.08 -47.80 -8.22
C HIS A 501 9.24 -48.56 -7.16
N GLY A 502 8.39 -47.80 -6.46
CA GLY A 502 7.21 -48.27 -5.73
C GLY A 502 6.18 -47.15 -5.64
N THR A 503 4.87 -47.47 -5.65
CA THR A 503 3.81 -46.46 -5.62
C THR A 503 3.53 -45.96 -4.20
N GLU A 504 3.89 -44.72 -3.89
CA GLU A 504 3.39 -44.03 -2.69
C GLU A 504 1.98 -43.49 -2.90
N ALA A 505 1.13 -43.65 -1.89
CA ALA A 505 -0.24 -43.15 -1.86
C ALA A 505 -0.36 -41.93 -0.93
N ALA A 506 -1.27 -41.01 -1.25
CA ALA A 506 -1.58 -39.86 -0.42
C ALA A 506 -2.06 -40.30 1.00
N PRO A 507 -1.85 -39.46 2.04
CA PRO A 507 -2.29 -39.78 3.40
C PRO A 507 -3.78 -40.13 3.46
N SER A 508 -4.07 -41.29 4.04
CA SER A 508 -5.42 -41.83 4.13
C SER A 508 -6.31 -41.02 5.09
N ARG A 509 -7.64 -41.10 4.92
CA ARG A 509 -8.68 -40.43 5.74
C ARG A 509 -8.65 -40.76 7.26
N ARG A 510 -7.63 -41.46 7.76
CA ARG A 510 -7.40 -41.75 9.19
C ARG A 510 -6.34 -40.85 9.84
N HIS A 511 -5.60 -40.07 9.05
CA HIS A 511 -4.59 -39.15 9.56
C HIS A 511 -5.21 -37.81 9.96
N ARG A 512 -4.67 -37.22 11.03
CA ARG A 512 -4.91 -35.85 11.49
C ARG A 512 -3.72 -34.97 11.07
N VAL A 513 -3.99 -33.74 10.65
CA VAL A 513 -2.97 -32.76 10.28
C VAL A 513 -2.89 -31.70 11.37
N LEU A 514 -1.77 -31.65 12.09
CA LEU A 514 -1.50 -30.70 13.16
C LEU A 514 -0.59 -29.58 12.65
N LEU A 515 -1.09 -28.34 12.64
CA LEU A 515 -0.39 -27.13 12.24
C LEU A 515 0.06 -26.33 13.47
N THR A 516 1.31 -25.89 13.49
CA THR A 516 1.92 -25.10 14.57
C THR A 516 2.59 -23.86 13.98
N PHE A 517 2.18 -22.67 14.44
CA PHE A 517 2.79 -21.42 14.00
C PHE A 517 4.09 -21.14 14.76
N THR A 518 5.13 -20.76 14.03
CA THR A 518 6.41 -20.28 14.58
C THR A 518 6.53 -18.76 14.47
N PHE A 519 5.82 -18.15 13.53
CA PHE A 519 5.75 -16.70 13.32
C PHE A 519 4.38 -16.31 12.74
N LEU A 520 3.85 -15.15 13.15
CA LEU A 520 2.66 -14.52 12.59
C LEU A 520 2.78 -13.01 12.81
N ASP A 521 2.58 -12.22 11.75
CA ASP A 521 2.65 -10.76 11.72
C ASP A 521 1.91 -10.24 10.46
N THR A 522 0.60 -10.05 10.58
CA THR A 522 -0.28 -9.55 9.50
C THR A 522 -1.02 -8.29 9.93
N GLU A 523 -1.51 -7.45 9.00
CA GLU A 523 -2.21 -6.21 9.38
C GLU A 523 -3.48 -6.53 10.18
N CYS A 524 -3.52 -6.09 11.43
CA CYS A 524 -4.57 -6.45 12.37
C CYS A 524 -5.94 -5.93 11.93
N ALA A 525 -6.89 -6.86 11.78
CA ALA A 525 -8.25 -6.65 11.29
C ALA A 525 -8.40 -6.30 9.79
N TYR A 526 -7.33 -6.33 9.01
CA TYR A 526 -7.36 -6.14 7.54
C TYR A 526 -6.86 -7.38 6.80
N ASP A 527 -5.72 -7.94 7.20
CA ASP A 527 -5.24 -9.24 6.75
C ASP A 527 -5.84 -10.37 7.60
N TYR A 528 -6.27 -11.46 6.96
CA TYR A 528 -6.85 -12.63 7.63
C TYR A 528 -6.32 -13.94 7.06
N LEU A 529 -5.80 -14.82 7.92
CA LEU A 529 -5.48 -16.20 7.58
C LEU A 529 -6.58 -17.14 8.10
N PHE A 530 -7.28 -17.80 7.18
CA PHE A 530 -8.32 -18.78 7.48
C PHE A 530 -7.78 -20.21 7.34
N VAL A 531 -8.11 -21.07 8.32
CA VAL A 531 -7.67 -22.48 8.38
C VAL A 531 -8.89 -23.39 8.37
N TYR A 532 -8.98 -24.33 7.43
CA TYR A 532 -10.16 -25.19 7.23
C TYR A 532 -9.84 -26.69 7.37
N ASP A 533 -10.76 -27.48 7.93
CA ASP A 533 -10.69 -28.94 7.99
C ASP A 533 -11.16 -29.56 6.67
N GLY A 534 -10.32 -29.50 5.65
CA GLY A 534 -10.60 -30.10 4.35
C GLY A 534 -9.77 -29.48 3.22
N ALA A 535 -10.26 -29.67 1.98
CA ALA A 535 -9.60 -29.21 0.76
C ALA A 535 -10.32 -28.05 0.07
N SER A 536 -11.26 -27.37 0.74
CA SER A 536 -12.05 -26.29 0.14
C SER A 536 -12.45 -25.21 1.16
N PRO A 537 -12.74 -23.97 0.73
CA PRO A 537 -13.33 -22.94 1.59
C PRO A 537 -14.76 -23.23 2.08
N ARG A 538 -15.38 -24.33 1.62
CA ARG A 538 -16.68 -24.85 2.09
C ARG A 538 -16.56 -25.94 3.15
N SER A 539 -15.34 -26.34 3.51
CA SER A 539 -15.08 -27.28 4.62
C SER A 539 -15.20 -26.52 5.97
N PRO A 540 -15.32 -27.21 7.11
CA PRO A 540 -15.42 -26.54 8.42
C PRO A 540 -14.24 -25.59 8.68
N LEU A 541 -14.52 -24.39 9.19
CA LEU A 541 -13.52 -23.42 9.59
C LEU A 541 -12.99 -23.76 10.99
N LEU A 542 -11.69 -23.97 11.11
CA LEU A 542 -10.97 -24.27 12.35
C LEU A 542 -10.44 -23.01 13.04
N ALA A 543 -9.99 -22.01 12.25
CA ALA A 543 -9.50 -20.74 12.78
C ALA A 543 -9.63 -19.59 11.77
N SER A 544 -9.71 -18.38 12.31
CA SER A 544 -9.52 -17.11 11.61
C SER A 544 -8.49 -16.30 12.41
N LEU A 545 -7.38 -15.95 11.78
CA LEU A 545 -6.19 -15.38 12.44
C LEU A 545 -5.82 -14.03 11.80
N SER A 546 -5.38 -13.07 12.61
CA SER A 546 -4.98 -11.72 12.17
C SER A 546 -4.07 -11.08 13.23
N GLY A 547 -3.22 -10.12 12.85
CA GLY A 547 -2.28 -9.47 13.76
C GLY A 547 -1.01 -10.31 13.98
N SER A 548 -0.37 -10.13 15.15
CA SER A 548 0.91 -10.76 15.50
C SER A 548 0.85 -11.74 16.68
N THR A 549 -0.36 -12.20 17.06
CA THR A 549 -0.55 -13.13 18.20
C THR A 549 -0.54 -14.58 17.74
N LEU A 550 0.49 -15.34 18.12
CA LEU A 550 0.62 -16.76 17.77
C LEU A 550 -0.54 -17.61 18.35
N PRO A 551 -1.28 -18.37 17.52
CA PRO A 551 -2.33 -19.26 17.99
C PRO A 551 -1.77 -20.57 18.60
N PRO A 552 -2.55 -21.29 19.42
CA PRO A 552 -2.24 -22.67 19.79
C PRO A 552 -2.25 -23.59 18.54
N PRO A 553 -1.60 -24.77 18.59
CA PRO A 553 -1.61 -25.72 17.48
C PRO A 553 -3.02 -26.14 17.05
N ILE A 554 -3.28 -26.08 15.74
CA ILE A 554 -4.58 -26.34 15.11
C ILE A 554 -4.57 -27.73 14.49
N GLU A 555 -5.60 -28.55 14.75
CA GLU A 555 -5.74 -29.89 14.17
C GLU A 555 -6.89 -29.94 13.16
N ALA A 556 -6.62 -30.44 11.96
CA ALA A 556 -7.62 -30.88 10.99
C ALA A 556 -7.79 -32.40 11.05
N THR A 557 -9.04 -32.87 11.11
CA THR A 557 -9.43 -34.25 11.34
C THR A 557 -9.76 -35.04 10.07
N SER A 558 -10.02 -34.36 8.95
CA SER A 558 -10.36 -34.96 7.64
C SER A 558 -9.15 -35.54 6.88
N GLY A 559 -7.95 -35.42 7.42
CA GLY A 559 -6.69 -35.75 6.74
C GLY A 559 -6.27 -34.74 5.66
N LYS A 560 -6.94 -33.59 5.58
CA LYS A 560 -6.60 -32.46 4.70
C LYS A 560 -6.80 -31.15 5.45
N MET A 561 -6.01 -30.14 5.11
CA MET A 561 -6.14 -28.79 5.66
C MET A 561 -5.95 -27.78 4.53
N LEU A 562 -6.79 -26.75 4.49
CA LEU A 562 -6.63 -25.62 3.58
C LEU A 562 -6.24 -24.38 4.38
N LEU A 563 -5.23 -23.67 3.89
CA LEU A 563 -4.84 -22.34 4.34
C LEU A 563 -5.25 -21.33 3.27
N HIS A 564 -5.97 -20.28 3.66
CA HIS A 564 -6.40 -19.21 2.77
C HIS A 564 -6.04 -17.88 3.43
N LEU A 565 -4.96 -17.25 2.96
CA LEU A 565 -4.61 -15.89 3.33
C LEU A 565 -5.42 -14.92 2.46
N PHE A 566 -6.13 -14.01 3.09
CA PHE A 566 -6.72 -12.83 2.48
C PHE A 566 -5.93 -11.61 2.95
N SER A 567 -5.46 -10.79 2.01
CA SER A 567 -4.60 -9.64 2.26
C SER A 567 -4.80 -8.59 1.17
N ASP A 568 -4.55 -7.32 1.51
CA ASP A 568 -4.70 -6.13 0.66
C ASP A 568 -3.30 -5.72 0.09
N ALA A 569 -3.14 -4.53 -0.50
CA ALA A 569 -1.88 -4.01 -1.04
C ALA A 569 -1.31 -2.83 -0.23
N ASN A 570 -1.80 -2.66 0.99
CA ASN A 570 -1.55 -1.55 1.89
C ASN A 570 -0.97 -2.10 3.21
N TYR A 571 -0.02 -1.38 3.82
CA TYR A 571 0.58 -1.74 5.12
C TYR A 571 1.19 -3.16 5.28
N ASN A 572 1.66 -3.75 4.17
CA ASN A 572 2.31 -5.07 4.09
C ASN A 572 3.26 -5.38 5.27
N LEU A 573 2.89 -6.35 6.11
CA LEU A 573 3.73 -6.90 7.20
C LEU A 573 4.41 -8.23 6.79
N LEU A 574 5.11 -8.89 7.72
CA LEU A 574 5.99 -10.03 7.42
C LEU A 574 5.28 -11.36 7.15
N GLY A 575 3.96 -11.44 7.34
CA GLY A 575 3.15 -12.61 6.99
C GLY A 575 3.14 -13.69 8.07
N PHE A 576 3.39 -14.95 7.73
CA PHE A 576 3.39 -16.05 8.70
C PHE A 576 4.40 -17.16 8.35
N ASN A 577 4.82 -17.90 9.36
CA ASN A 577 5.58 -19.14 9.22
C ASN A 577 4.96 -20.21 10.13
N ALA A 578 4.73 -21.40 9.57
CA ALA A 578 4.11 -22.50 10.29
C ALA A 578 4.68 -23.84 9.81
N THR A 579 4.84 -24.76 10.77
CA THR A 579 5.19 -26.16 10.52
C THR A 579 3.95 -27.02 10.67
N PHE A 580 3.87 -28.14 9.94
CA PHE A 580 2.81 -29.11 10.09
C PHE A 580 3.38 -30.50 10.38
N SER A 581 2.55 -31.38 10.95
CA SER A 581 2.82 -32.80 11.07
C SER A 581 1.54 -33.60 10.80
N ALA A 582 1.69 -34.83 10.29
CA ALA A 582 0.58 -35.76 10.11
C ALA A 582 0.74 -36.93 11.08
N SER A 583 -0.32 -37.30 11.79
CA SER A 583 -0.30 -38.42 12.73
C SER A 583 -1.67 -39.10 12.86
N LEU A 584 -1.71 -40.34 13.31
CA LEU A 584 -2.97 -41.07 13.53
C LEU A 584 -3.66 -40.70 14.86
N CYS A 585 -2.91 -40.15 15.81
CA CYS A 585 -3.37 -39.84 17.16
C CYS A 585 -3.65 -38.33 17.34
N PRO A 586 -4.60 -37.95 18.20
CA PRO A 586 -4.88 -36.54 18.50
C PRO A 586 -3.65 -35.77 18.99
N ARG A 587 -3.42 -34.60 18.40
CA ARG A 587 -2.31 -33.65 18.63
C ARG A 587 -0.92 -34.29 18.71
N ALA A 588 -0.69 -35.37 17.95
CA ALA A 588 0.54 -36.17 18.01
C ALA A 588 0.95 -36.54 19.46
N CYS A 589 -0.05 -36.84 20.31
CA CYS A 589 0.12 -37.13 21.74
C CYS A 589 0.86 -36.03 22.53
N SER A 590 0.76 -34.78 22.06
CA SER A 590 1.33 -33.56 22.66
C SER A 590 2.83 -33.63 22.97
N GLY A 591 3.58 -34.54 22.31
CA GLY A 591 4.98 -34.84 22.64
C GLY A 591 5.20 -35.51 24.01
N ARG A 592 4.14 -36.06 24.64
CA ARG A 592 4.12 -36.61 26.01
C ARG A 592 3.55 -38.03 26.08
N GLY A 593 3.56 -38.75 24.97
CA GLY A 593 3.10 -40.13 24.87
C GLY A 593 3.36 -40.71 23.48
N ASP A 594 3.30 -42.04 23.39
CA ASP A 594 3.51 -42.77 22.13
C ASP A 594 2.18 -42.98 21.40
N CYS A 595 2.19 -42.92 20.07
CA CYS A 595 1.00 -43.14 19.25
C CYS A 595 0.90 -44.61 18.83
N ASP A 596 -0.12 -45.31 19.33
CA ASP A 596 -0.41 -46.71 18.99
C ASP A 596 -1.01 -46.82 17.57
N PRO A 597 -0.79 -47.90 16.79
CA PRO A 597 -1.31 -48.04 15.41
C PRO A 597 -2.84 -47.95 15.28
N GLN A 598 -3.57 -48.05 16.39
CA GLN A 598 -5.02 -47.87 16.48
C GLN A 598 -5.46 -46.39 16.58
N GLY A 599 -4.53 -45.43 16.61
CA GLY A 599 -4.81 -44.00 16.75
C GLY A 599 -5.00 -43.53 18.21
N ARG A 600 -4.51 -44.31 19.19
CA ARG A 600 -4.63 -44.03 20.62
C ARG A 600 -3.29 -43.61 21.22
N CYS A 601 -3.28 -42.54 22.01
CA CYS A 601 -2.09 -42.13 22.75
C CYS A 601 -1.85 -42.96 24.02
N ARG A 602 -0.61 -43.38 24.24
CA ARG A 602 -0.10 -44.00 25.47
C ARG A 602 0.75 -42.97 26.23
N CYS A 603 0.15 -42.32 27.23
CA CYS A 603 0.79 -41.20 27.92
C CYS A 603 1.93 -41.62 28.86
N GLN A 604 2.91 -40.72 28.99
CA GLN A 604 3.98 -40.82 29.97
C GLN A 604 3.44 -40.68 31.40
N PRO A 605 4.12 -41.24 32.43
CA PRO A 605 3.70 -41.12 33.82
C PRO A 605 3.44 -39.67 34.24
N GLY A 606 2.30 -39.43 34.91
CA GLY A 606 1.86 -38.10 35.32
C GLY A 606 1.08 -37.31 34.26
N TRP A 607 0.89 -37.84 33.04
CA TRP A 607 0.10 -37.23 31.97
C TRP A 607 -1.08 -38.11 31.54
N GLY A 608 -2.10 -37.49 30.94
CA GLY A 608 -3.35 -38.13 30.55
C GLY A 608 -4.22 -37.26 29.64
N GLY A 609 -5.47 -37.67 29.46
CA GLY A 609 -6.33 -37.21 28.37
C GLY A 609 -6.11 -38.02 27.08
N PRO A 610 -6.94 -37.83 26.04
CA PRO A 610 -6.87 -38.59 24.79
C PRO A 610 -5.62 -38.28 23.94
N ASP A 611 -4.94 -37.18 24.26
CA ASP A 611 -3.82 -36.57 23.54
C ASP A 611 -2.60 -36.31 24.44
N CYS A 612 -2.61 -36.81 25.68
CA CYS A 612 -1.59 -36.60 26.71
C CYS A 612 -1.28 -35.13 27.07
N ALA A 613 -2.15 -34.18 26.72
CA ALA A 613 -1.96 -32.76 27.03
C ALA A 613 -2.23 -32.41 28.50
N GLN A 614 -2.92 -33.27 29.24
CA GLN A 614 -3.41 -32.96 30.58
C GLN A 614 -2.49 -33.58 31.64
N PRO A 615 -1.90 -32.79 32.57
CA PRO A 615 -1.29 -33.38 33.76
C PRO A 615 -2.35 -34.12 34.59
N HIS A 616 -1.94 -35.19 35.25
CA HIS A 616 -2.83 -36.02 36.07
C HIS A 616 -3.09 -35.35 37.43
N CYS A 617 -4.36 -35.10 37.74
CA CYS A 617 -4.88 -34.43 38.95
C CYS A 617 -4.09 -34.62 40.25
N ARG A 618 -3.63 -35.86 40.54
CA ARG A 618 -2.94 -36.23 41.78
C ARG A 618 -1.70 -35.36 42.07
N THR A 619 -1.06 -34.78 41.06
CA THR A 619 0.15 -33.96 41.23
C THR A 619 -0.13 -32.48 41.55
N TYR A 620 -1.35 -31.96 41.35
CA TYR A 620 -1.65 -30.53 41.51
C TYR A 620 -2.88 -30.18 42.36
N CYS A 621 -3.81 -31.10 42.63
CA CYS A 621 -4.92 -30.81 43.56
C CYS A 621 -4.47 -30.79 45.04
N GLN A 622 -3.52 -31.65 45.41
CA GLN A 622 -3.16 -31.91 46.81
C GLN A 622 -2.54 -30.71 47.56
N PRO A 623 -1.68 -29.86 46.97
CA PRO A 623 -1.09 -28.71 47.68
C PRO A 623 -2.10 -27.65 48.14
N HIS A 624 -3.31 -27.64 47.57
CA HIS A 624 -4.35 -26.63 47.82
C HIS A 624 -5.65 -27.24 48.37
N GLY A 625 -5.58 -28.44 48.95
CA GLY A 625 -6.71 -29.08 49.66
C GLY A 625 -7.80 -29.67 48.76
N GLY A 626 -7.62 -29.69 47.44
CA GLY A 626 -8.55 -30.31 46.49
C GLY A 626 -8.37 -31.83 46.40
N ALA A 627 -9.49 -32.56 46.35
CA ALA A 627 -9.47 -34.01 46.10
C ALA A 627 -9.44 -34.30 44.59
N CYS A 628 -8.69 -35.31 44.12
CA CYS A 628 -8.85 -35.75 42.73
C CYS A 628 -10.01 -36.74 42.58
N ASN A 629 -10.95 -36.41 41.71
CA ASN A 629 -11.90 -37.38 41.17
C ASN A 629 -11.23 -38.17 40.03
N GLN A 630 -11.00 -39.47 40.27
CA GLN A 630 -10.25 -40.32 39.34
C GLN A 630 -11.02 -40.69 38.07
N ALA A 631 -12.35 -40.57 38.07
CA ALA A 631 -13.19 -40.85 36.90
C ALA A 631 -13.22 -39.67 35.92
N THR A 632 -13.17 -38.43 36.42
CA THR A 632 -13.19 -37.21 35.60
C THR A 632 -11.80 -36.59 35.36
N GLY A 633 -10.80 -36.98 36.15
CA GLY A 633 -9.43 -36.45 36.06
C GLY A 633 -9.25 -35.02 36.58
N ARG A 634 -10.24 -34.49 37.32
CA ARG A 634 -10.29 -33.09 37.81
C ARG A 634 -10.11 -33.00 39.33
N CYS A 635 -9.78 -31.80 39.81
CA CYS A 635 -9.85 -31.45 41.22
C CYS A 635 -11.30 -31.12 41.62
N GLU A 636 -11.75 -31.68 42.74
CA GLU A 636 -12.96 -31.30 43.45
C GLU A 636 -12.53 -30.43 44.63
N CYS A 637 -12.95 -29.16 44.61
CA CYS A 637 -12.49 -28.15 45.55
C CYS A 637 -13.35 -28.10 46.81
N GLN A 638 -12.74 -27.66 47.92
CA GLN A 638 -13.48 -27.34 49.14
C GLN A 638 -14.32 -26.07 48.94
N PRO A 639 -15.47 -25.94 49.61
CA PRO A 639 -16.32 -24.75 49.49
C PRO A 639 -15.53 -23.45 49.74
N GLY A 640 -15.67 -22.48 48.82
CA GLY A 640 -14.92 -21.23 48.85
C GLY A 640 -13.64 -21.21 48.01
N PHE A 641 -13.19 -22.35 47.49
CA PHE A 641 -12.05 -22.46 46.58
C PHE A 641 -12.48 -22.82 45.16
N VAL A 642 -11.90 -22.13 44.17
CA VAL A 642 -12.08 -22.36 42.73
C VAL A 642 -10.72 -22.38 42.02
N GLY A 643 -10.72 -22.48 40.69
CA GLY A 643 -9.50 -22.60 39.90
C GLY A 643 -9.18 -24.05 39.54
N ARG A 644 -8.27 -24.24 38.58
CA ARG A 644 -7.91 -25.58 38.09
C ARG A 644 -7.28 -26.46 39.17
N ALA A 645 -6.55 -25.87 40.11
CA ALA A 645 -5.87 -26.58 41.20
C ALA A 645 -6.54 -26.35 42.57
N CYS A 646 -7.74 -25.73 42.61
CA CYS A 646 -8.35 -25.20 43.84
C CYS A 646 -7.51 -24.10 44.51
N ASP A 647 -6.72 -23.39 43.71
CA ASP A 647 -5.72 -22.40 44.09
C ASP A 647 -6.28 -21.00 44.39
N LEU A 648 -7.57 -20.76 44.11
CA LEU A 648 -8.19 -19.43 44.17
C LEU A 648 -9.27 -19.38 45.27
N ALA A 649 -9.00 -18.69 46.38
CA ALA A 649 -10.01 -18.44 47.41
C ALA A 649 -10.93 -17.28 47.00
N LEU A 650 -12.25 -17.53 46.95
CA LEU A 650 -13.27 -16.55 46.52
C LEU A 650 -13.36 -15.30 47.41
N GLY A 651 -12.77 -15.33 48.62
CA GLY A 651 -12.74 -14.21 49.56
C GLY A 651 -11.43 -13.38 49.57
N GLU A 652 -10.37 -13.79 48.85
CA GLU A 652 -9.07 -13.12 48.93
C GLU A 652 -8.74 -12.23 47.71
N ASN A 653 -8.93 -10.91 47.88
CA ASN A 653 -8.53 -9.91 46.87
C ASN A 653 -7.01 -9.73 46.70
N ARG A 654 -6.17 -10.56 47.32
CA ARG A 654 -4.69 -10.47 47.26
C ARG A 654 -4.13 -10.70 45.84
N GLY A 655 -4.90 -11.33 44.94
CA GLY A 655 -4.56 -11.55 43.54
C GLY A 655 -4.97 -10.43 42.56
N GLY A 656 -5.43 -9.27 43.06
CA GLY A 656 -5.96 -8.18 42.22
C GLY A 656 -5.05 -7.78 41.05
N GLY A 657 -5.63 -7.68 39.85
CA GLY A 657 -4.91 -7.34 38.62
C GLY A 657 -4.17 -8.51 37.94
N ARG A 658 -4.28 -9.74 38.45
CA ARG A 658 -3.71 -10.95 37.82
C ARG A 658 -4.79 -11.79 37.13
N TRP A 659 -4.40 -12.48 36.07
CA TRP A 659 -5.25 -13.43 35.35
C TRP A 659 -4.98 -14.86 35.80
N TYR A 660 -6.04 -15.66 35.96
CA TYR A 660 -5.98 -17.05 36.39
C TYR A 660 -6.85 -17.94 35.49
N ASN A 661 -6.36 -19.13 35.16
CA ASN A 661 -7.08 -20.07 34.30
C ASN A 661 -7.99 -20.97 35.15
N VAL A 662 -9.27 -20.62 35.21
CA VAL A 662 -10.23 -21.26 36.12
C VAL A 662 -10.75 -22.61 35.60
N SER A 663 -10.97 -22.73 34.29
CA SER A 663 -11.36 -23.98 33.61
C SER A 663 -10.89 -23.99 32.16
N GLN A 664 -10.48 -25.16 31.65
CA GLN A 664 -9.92 -25.34 30.31
C GLN A 664 -10.37 -26.67 29.70
N GLY A 665 -11.01 -26.61 28.52
CA GLY A 665 -11.40 -27.81 27.76
C GLY A 665 -12.54 -28.62 28.40
N ASP A 666 -13.55 -27.93 28.93
CA ASP A 666 -14.72 -28.56 29.53
C ASP A 666 -15.74 -28.99 28.45
N PRO A 667 -16.16 -30.27 28.36
CA PRO A 667 -17.14 -30.70 27.35
C PRO A 667 -18.49 -29.98 27.43
N ASP A 668 -18.90 -29.55 28.64
CA ASP A 668 -20.12 -28.76 28.86
C ASP A 668 -20.00 -27.29 28.39
N PHE A 669 -18.79 -26.83 28.05
CA PHE A 669 -18.54 -25.48 27.51
C PHE A 669 -17.68 -25.54 26.23
N PRO A 670 -18.26 -25.93 25.08
CA PRO A 670 -17.53 -25.94 23.81
C PRO A 670 -17.08 -24.51 23.39
N PRO A 671 -15.92 -24.39 22.70
CA PRO A 671 -15.38 -23.10 22.24
C PRO A 671 -16.38 -22.31 21.39
N ARG A 672 -16.54 -21.02 21.72
CA ARG A 672 -17.52 -20.13 21.11
C ARG A 672 -17.05 -18.68 21.13
N THR A 673 -17.40 -17.91 20.11
CA THR A 673 -17.24 -16.45 20.06
C THR A 673 -18.61 -15.76 20.02
N ALA A 674 -18.66 -14.46 20.34
CA ALA A 674 -19.87 -13.63 20.31
C ALA A 674 -21.09 -14.22 21.06
N ALA A 675 -20.84 -15.03 22.09
CA ALA A 675 -21.82 -15.41 23.10
C ALA A 675 -21.99 -14.28 24.12
N ALA A 676 -23.15 -14.18 24.77
CA ALA A 676 -23.36 -13.22 25.84
C ALA A 676 -23.80 -13.92 27.13
N GLY A 677 -23.47 -13.34 28.27
CA GLY A 677 -23.80 -13.90 29.58
C GLY A 677 -23.72 -12.87 30.70
N ALA A 678 -24.28 -13.23 31.85
CA ALA A 678 -24.26 -12.41 33.06
C ALA A 678 -24.08 -13.29 34.30
N VAL A 679 -23.45 -12.72 35.34
CA VAL A 679 -23.44 -13.32 36.68
C VAL A 679 -24.79 -13.06 37.33
N LEU A 680 -25.40 -14.09 37.90
CA LEU A 680 -26.63 -14.01 38.69
C LEU A 680 -26.23 -14.16 40.18
N PRO A 681 -26.15 -13.06 40.96
CA PRO A 681 -25.53 -13.06 42.29
C PRO A 681 -26.15 -14.00 43.34
N ARG A 682 -27.47 -14.24 43.33
CA ARG A 682 -28.11 -15.14 44.30
C ARG A 682 -28.02 -16.60 43.86
N ALA A 683 -28.13 -16.86 42.57
CA ALA A 683 -27.89 -18.18 41.98
C ALA A 683 -26.41 -18.63 42.04
N GLY A 684 -25.46 -17.73 42.36
CA GLY A 684 -24.06 -18.09 42.59
C GLY A 684 -23.32 -18.60 41.36
N ALA A 685 -23.75 -18.19 40.16
CA ALA A 685 -23.24 -18.72 38.89
C ALA A 685 -23.19 -17.66 37.78
N LEU A 686 -22.27 -17.86 36.84
CA LEU A 686 -22.22 -17.18 35.55
C LEU A 686 -23.07 -17.97 34.55
N TYR A 687 -24.07 -17.34 33.94
CA TYR A 687 -24.88 -17.93 32.87
C TYR A 687 -24.50 -17.31 31.53
N VAL A 688 -24.28 -18.14 30.51
CA VAL A 688 -23.92 -17.75 29.14
C VAL A 688 -24.86 -18.44 28.16
N PHE A 689 -25.32 -17.73 27.13
CA PHE A 689 -26.19 -18.27 26.10
C PHE A 689 -25.56 -18.15 24.71
N GLY A 690 -25.80 -19.16 23.87
CA GLY A 690 -25.52 -19.14 22.44
C GLY A 690 -24.07 -18.81 22.07
N GLY A 691 -23.88 -18.04 21.00
CA GLY A 691 -22.58 -17.75 20.38
C GLY A 691 -22.38 -18.46 19.04
N LEU A 692 -21.16 -18.45 18.53
CA LEU A 692 -20.77 -19.01 17.23
C LEU A 692 -19.52 -19.88 17.39
N ASP A 693 -19.53 -21.12 16.90
CA ASP A 693 -18.39 -22.07 16.91
C ASP A 693 -17.50 -21.96 15.65
N LEU A 694 -17.50 -20.79 15.01
CA LEU A 694 -17.02 -20.48 13.65
C LEU A 694 -17.83 -21.09 12.49
N ASN A 695 -18.78 -21.98 12.74
CA ASN A 695 -19.50 -22.75 11.70
C ASN A 695 -21.03 -22.72 11.85
N THR A 696 -21.53 -22.72 13.09
CA THR A 696 -22.94 -22.77 13.47
C THR A 696 -23.22 -21.81 14.62
N ALA A 697 -24.42 -21.22 14.62
CA ALA A 697 -24.90 -20.44 15.75
C ALA A 697 -25.45 -21.38 16.83
N LEU A 698 -24.99 -21.20 18.06
CA LEU A 698 -25.36 -22.01 19.22
C LEU A 698 -26.62 -21.46 19.89
N GLY A 699 -27.38 -22.33 20.55
CA GLY A 699 -28.63 -21.99 21.26
C GLY A 699 -28.76 -22.70 22.61
N ASP A 700 -27.65 -23.16 23.17
CA ASP A 700 -27.59 -23.76 24.49
C ASP A 700 -27.41 -22.70 25.60
N LEU A 701 -27.99 -22.98 26.76
CA LEU A 701 -27.71 -22.25 28.00
C LEU A 701 -26.66 -23.04 28.78
N VAL A 702 -25.52 -22.43 29.04
CA VAL A 702 -24.40 -23.04 29.78
C VAL A 702 -24.08 -22.17 30.99
N LEU A 703 -23.93 -22.79 32.16
CA LEU A 703 -23.66 -22.09 33.41
C LEU A 703 -22.41 -22.62 34.10
N TYR A 704 -21.62 -21.72 34.67
CA TYR A 704 -20.49 -22.02 35.53
C TYR A 704 -20.85 -21.67 36.97
N ASN A 705 -20.94 -22.69 37.82
CA ASN A 705 -21.29 -22.56 39.23
C ASN A 705 -20.01 -22.30 40.05
N PHE A 706 -19.95 -21.14 40.71
CA PHE A 706 -18.78 -20.71 41.48
C PHE A 706 -18.58 -21.50 42.78
N THR A 707 -19.64 -22.11 43.34
CA THR A 707 -19.55 -22.94 44.55
C THR A 707 -19.04 -24.35 44.25
N THR A 708 -19.43 -24.95 43.11
CA THR A 708 -19.05 -26.33 42.76
C THR A 708 -17.87 -26.42 41.80
N ASN A 709 -17.36 -25.29 41.28
CA ASN A 709 -16.28 -25.21 40.28
C ASN A 709 -16.55 -26.10 39.04
N ARG A 710 -17.76 -26.00 38.48
CA ARG A 710 -18.20 -26.83 37.33
C ARG A 710 -18.99 -26.01 36.33
N TRP A 711 -18.75 -26.28 35.05
CA TRP A 711 -19.71 -26.00 33.99
C TRP A 711 -20.85 -27.03 34.04
N SER A 712 -22.01 -26.64 33.52
CA SER A 712 -23.12 -27.55 33.20
C SER A 712 -23.98 -26.93 32.10
N ARG A 713 -24.55 -27.80 31.26
CA ARG A 713 -25.34 -27.41 30.09
C ARG A 713 -26.83 -27.71 30.31
N LEU A 714 -27.67 -26.71 30.11
CA LEU A 714 -29.13 -26.79 30.25
C LEU A 714 -29.78 -26.79 28.86
N GLU A 715 -30.39 -27.91 28.49
CA GLU A 715 -31.30 -27.98 27.34
C GLU A 715 -32.73 -27.80 27.86
N LEU A 716 -33.40 -26.75 27.38
CA LEU A 716 -34.72 -26.31 27.85
C LEU A 716 -35.66 -26.12 26.66
N SER A 717 -36.96 -26.32 26.88
CA SER A 717 -38.00 -26.06 25.89
C SER A 717 -39.24 -25.46 26.59
N PRO A 718 -39.78 -24.32 26.12
CA PRO A 718 -39.26 -23.47 25.04
C PRO A 718 -37.91 -22.82 25.39
N ALA A 719 -37.19 -22.35 24.37
CA ALA A 719 -35.95 -21.61 24.49
C ALA A 719 -35.78 -20.63 23.30
N PRO A 720 -34.92 -19.59 23.42
CA PRO A 720 -34.65 -18.66 22.32
C PRO A 720 -33.97 -19.37 21.14
N ALA A 721 -34.27 -18.94 19.91
CA ALA A 721 -33.61 -19.48 18.72
C ALA A 721 -32.07 -19.30 18.75
N PRO A 722 -31.27 -20.28 18.23
CA PRO A 722 -29.81 -20.23 18.22
C PRO A 722 -29.25 -18.97 17.56
N ARG A 723 -28.30 -18.29 18.23
CA ARG A 723 -27.88 -16.93 17.91
C ARG A 723 -26.52 -16.53 18.46
N HIS A 724 -25.87 -15.57 17.80
CA HIS A 724 -24.66 -14.90 18.26
C HIS A 724 -24.79 -13.37 18.17
N SER A 725 -23.80 -12.65 18.67
CA SER A 725 -23.74 -11.17 18.63
C SER A 725 -24.97 -10.49 19.26
N HIS A 726 -25.60 -11.16 20.24
CA HIS A 726 -26.69 -10.67 21.05
C HIS A 726 -26.16 -10.04 22.35
N VAL A 727 -27.04 -9.45 23.16
CA VAL A 727 -26.70 -8.96 24.50
C VAL A 727 -27.34 -9.81 25.58
N ALA A 728 -26.71 -9.84 26.75
CA ALA A 728 -27.23 -10.44 27.97
C ALA A 728 -26.98 -9.52 29.16
N VAL A 729 -27.97 -9.35 30.05
CA VAL A 729 -27.82 -8.61 31.31
C VAL A 729 -28.52 -9.34 32.46
N CYS A 730 -28.09 -9.10 33.70
CA CYS A 730 -28.78 -9.56 34.90
C CYS A 730 -29.83 -8.53 35.34
N TRP A 731 -31.08 -8.97 35.53
CA TRP A 731 -32.17 -8.17 36.09
C TRP A 731 -32.86 -8.97 37.20
N ARG A 732 -32.81 -8.47 38.44
CA ARG A 732 -33.45 -9.08 39.62
C ARG A 732 -33.11 -10.59 39.84
N ASP A 733 -31.89 -10.99 39.50
CA ASP A 733 -31.36 -12.37 39.48
C ASP A 733 -31.89 -13.29 38.36
N ALA A 734 -32.55 -12.72 37.35
CA ALA A 734 -32.87 -13.38 36.08
C ALA A 734 -31.95 -12.91 34.95
N LEU A 735 -31.70 -13.78 33.97
CA LEU A 735 -30.92 -13.48 32.77
C LEU A 735 -31.85 -12.91 31.68
N VAL A 736 -31.61 -11.68 31.24
CA VAL A 736 -32.34 -11.04 30.13
C VAL A 736 -31.48 -11.07 28.87
N LEU A 737 -32.00 -11.61 27.78
CA LEU A 737 -31.40 -11.59 26.45
C LEU A 737 -32.17 -10.67 25.51
N SER A 738 -31.47 -10.05 24.55
CA SER A 738 -32.12 -9.27 23.48
C SER A 738 -31.38 -9.39 22.14
N GLY A 739 -32.15 -9.51 21.06
CA GLY A 739 -31.68 -9.45 19.68
C GLY A 739 -30.60 -10.48 19.33
N GLY A 740 -29.67 -10.08 18.47
CA GLY A 740 -28.63 -10.94 17.89
C GLY A 740 -28.86 -11.32 16.44
N GLU A 741 -27.97 -12.13 15.90
CA GLU A 741 -28.05 -12.74 14.58
C GLU A 741 -28.36 -14.23 14.74
N LEU A 742 -29.43 -14.69 14.10
CA LEU A 742 -29.89 -16.08 14.14
C LEU A 742 -29.09 -16.95 13.16
N ALA A 743 -29.15 -18.28 13.34
CA ALA A 743 -28.50 -19.26 12.44
C ALA A 743 -28.79 -19.08 10.93
N GLY A 744 -29.92 -18.45 10.57
CA GLY A 744 -30.29 -18.12 9.18
C GLY A 744 -29.96 -16.69 8.73
N GLY A 745 -29.05 -15.98 9.41
CA GLY A 745 -28.65 -14.59 9.11
C GLY A 745 -29.69 -13.51 9.46
N ALA A 746 -30.93 -13.91 9.77
CA ALA A 746 -31.98 -13.00 10.20
C ALA A 746 -31.62 -12.33 11.54
N LEU A 747 -31.83 -11.02 11.63
CA LEU A 747 -31.58 -10.26 12.86
C LEU A 747 -32.79 -10.28 13.79
N ALA A 748 -32.56 -10.75 15.01
CA ALA A 748 -33.58 -10.91 16.03
C ALA A 748 -33.94 -9.57 16.70
N ARG A 749 -35.17 -9.46 17.20
CA ARG A 749 -35.74 -8.27 17.87
C ARG A 749 -36.61 -8.63 19.09
N ASP A 750 -36.53 -9.89 19.50
CA ASP A 750 -37.19 -10.48 20.66
C ASP A 750 -36.40 -10.18 21.94
N VAL A 751 -37.11 -10.22 23.07
CA VAL A 751 -36.53 -10.08 24.41
C VAL A 751 -36.95 -11.29 25.24
N TRP A 752 -35.97 -12.01 25.78
CA TRP A 752 -36.20 -13.24 26.55
C TRP A 752 -35.70 -13.09 27.97
N VAL A 753 -36.38 -13.71 28.92
CA VAL A 753 -35.94 -13.81 30.32
C VAL A 753 -35.89 -15.27 30.74
N PHE A 754 -34.76 -15.67 31.35
CA PHE A 754 -34.61 -16.93 32.08
C PHE A 754 -34.52 -16.65 33.57
N ASP A 755 -35.43 -17.25 34.34
CA ASP A 755 -35.47 -17.18 35.80
C ASP A 755 -34.96 -18.53 36.37
N PRO A 756 -33.78 -18.58 37.01
CA PRO A 756 -33.22 -19.83 37.56
C PRO A 756 -34.13 -20.50 38.60
N LEU A 757 -34.94 -19.73 39.33
CA LEU A 757 -35.85 -20.25 40.36
C LEU A 757 -37.09 -20.91 39.74
N ARG A 758 -37.40 -20.58 38.48
CA ARG A 758 -38.50 -21.20 37.69
C ARG A 758 -38.01 -22.21 36.67
N GLY A 759 -36.70 -22.28 36.42
CA GLY A 759 -36.07 -23.25 35.52
C GLY A 759 -36.46 -23.12 34.04
N GLY A 760 -36.96 -21.96 33.59
CA GLY A 760 -37.58 -21.82 32.27
C GLY A 760 -37.42 -20.45 31.63
N TRP A 761 -37.49 -20.44 30.29
CA TRP A 761 -37.47 -19.25 29.45
C TRP A 761 -38.87 -18.66 29.24
N ARG A 762 -38.95 -17.33 29.16
CA ARG A 762 -40.17 -16.59 28.78
C ARG A 762 -39.84 -15.43 27.84
N GLU A 763 -40.49 -15.39 26.68
CA GLU A 763 -40.41 -14.27 25.75
C GLU A 763 -41.32 -13.11 26.20
N LEU A 764 -40.77 -11.91 26.34
CA LEU A 764 -41.51 -10.71 26.73
C LEU A 764 -42.11 -10.04 25.51
N HIS A 765 -43.39 -10.33 25.24
CA HIS A 765 -44.12 -9.81 24.09
C HIS A 765 -44.51 -8.34 24.29
N PRO A 766 -43.96 -7.39 23.49
CA PRO A 766 -44.19 -5.97 23.73
C PRO A 766 -45.55 -5.49 23.23
N GLN A 767 -46.31 -4.86 24.12
CA GLN A 767 -47.58 -4.22 23.78
C GLN A 767 -47.32 -2.84 23.13
N ASN A 768 -48.04 -2.57 22.03
CA ASN A 768 -48.09 -1.32 21.25
C ASN A 768 -47.04 -0.23 21.56
N GLY A 769 -45.93 -0.23 20.81
CA GLY A 769 -44.89 0.80 20.89
C GLY A 769 -43.90 0.74 19.73
N THR A 770 -43.02 1.74 19.63
CA THR A 770 -41.98 1.82 18.58
C THR A 770 -40.84 0.86 18.91
N ARG A 771 -40.98 -0.40 18.48
CA ARG A 771 -39.94 -1.43 18.64
C ARG A 771 -38.66 -1.06 17.88
N PRO A 772 -37.48 -1.47 18.36
CA PRO A 772 -36.24 -1.39 17.57
C PRO A 772 -36.31 -2.28 16.31
N PRO A 773 -35.46 -2.02 15.30
CA PRO A 773 -35.18 -2.99 14.24
C PRO A 773 -34.52 -4.26 14.80
N GLY A 774 -34.33 -5.28 13.95
CA GLY A 774 -33.43 -6.38 14.30
C GLY A 774 -32.00 -5.88 14.45
N LEU A 775 -31.31 -6.28 15.54
CA LEU A 775 -30.00 -5.71 15.91
C LEU A 775 -29.00 -6.79 16.33
N ALA A 776 -27.80 -6.77 15.73
CA ALA A 776 -26.66 -7.58 16.16
C ALA A 776 -25.42 -6.71 16.45
N ALA A 777 -24.56 -7.15 17.36
CA ALA A 777 -23.39 -6.41 17.86
C ALA A 777 -23.74 -4.99 18.36
N HIS A 778 -24.96 -4.83 18.89
CA HIS A 778 -25.39 -3.69 19.69
C HIS A 778 -24.87 -3.83 21.12
N ALA A 779 -24.83 -2.75 21.90
CA ALA A 779 -24.58 -2.82 23.33
C ALA A 779 -25.87 -2.58 24.12
N ALA A 780 -25.93 -3.12 25.34
CA ALA A 780 -27.04 -2.91 26.25
C ALA A 780 -26.56 -2.76 27.69
N ALA A 781 -27.34 -2.03 28.48
CA ALA A 781 -27.12 -1.84 29.90
C ALA A 781 -28.48 -1.72 30.63
N LEU A 782 -28.55 -2.27 31.83
CA LEU A 782 -29.70 -2.10 32.71
C LEU A 782 -29.58 -0.79 33.49
N VAL A 783 -30.65 -0.01 33.53
CA VAL A 783 -30.80 1.20 34.36
C VAL A 783 -32.11 1.07 35.14
N ASP A 784 -32.01 0.83 36.44
CA ASP A 784 -33.15 0.47 37.30
C ASP A 784 -33.92 -0.73 36.70
N ASP A 785 -35.18 -0.59 36.28
CA ASP A 785 -35.98 -1.64 35.61
C ASP A 785 -36.10 -1.46 34.07
N TRP A 786 -35.24 -0.63 33.48
CA TRP A 786 -35.18 -0.36 32.03
C TRP A 786 -33.93 -0.97 31.38
N LEU A 787 -34.14 -1.81 30.36
CA LEU A 787 -33.10 -2.28 29.46
C LEU A 787 -32.84 -1.21 28.38
N TYR A 788 -31.70 -0.51 28.44
CA TYR A 788 -31.27 0.42 27.39
C TYR A 788 -30.45 -0.32 26.33
N ILE A 789 -30.72 -0.05 25.04
CA ILE A 789 -30.01 -0.62 23.89
C ILE A 789 -29.51 0.49 22.97
N PHE A 790 -28.25 0.40 22.54
CA PHE A 790 -27.60 1.37 21.67
C PHE A 790 -26.88 0.72 20.47
N GLY A 791 -26.98 1.37 19.31
CA GLY A 791 -26.21 1.05 18.10
C GLY A 791 -26.43 -0.37 17.56
N GLY A 792 -25.37 -0.97 17.01
CA GLY A 792 -25.38 -2.30 16.38
C GLY A 792 -25.70 -2.28 14.89
N ARG A 793 -25.46 -3.40 14.20
CA ARG A 793 -25.81 -3.63 12.79
C ARG A 793 -27.31 -3.90 12.65
N THR A 794 -27.93 -3.36 11.60
CA THR A 794 -29.32 -3.67 11.21
C THR A 794 -29.36 -4.47 9.89
N ALA A 795 -30.55 -4.74 9.37
CA ALA A 795 -30.74 -5.35 8.05
C ALA A 795 -30.74 -4.33 6.88
N GLU A 796 -30.89 -3.04 7.18
CA GLU A 796 -31.10 -1.96 6.19
C GLU A 796 -29.94 -0.94 6.25
N ASP A 797 -29.68 -0.38 7.43
CA ASP A 797 -28.52 0.47 7.75
C ASP A 797 -27.33 -0.38 8.23
N VAL A 798 -26.12 -0.04 7.75
CA VAL A 798 -24.85 -0.69 8.14
C VAL A 798 -24.67 -0.72 9.66
N PHE A 799 -24.81 0.43 10.33
CA PHE A 799 -24.88 0.52 11.79
C PHE A 799 -25.93 1.54 12.23
N SER A 800 -26.68 1.22 13.28
CA SER A 800 -27.61 2.11 13.96
C SER A 800 -26.85 3.17 14.78
N SER A 801 -27.52 4.32 14.94
CA SER A 801 -27.15 5.42 15.85
C SER A 801 -28.30 5.75 16.82
N GLN A 802 -29.30 4.85 16.91
CA GLN A 802 -30.50 5.05 17.71
C GLN A 802 -30.32 4.45 19.11
N LEU A 803 -30.93 5.10 20.10
CA LEU A 803 -31.02 4.64 21.49
C LEU A 803 -32.47 4.26 21.79
N PHE A 804 -32.68 3.05 22.30
CA PHE A 804 -33.99 2.56 22.73
C PHE A 804 -33.94 2.15 24.19
N ARG A 805 -35.10 2.14 24.86
CA ARG A 805 -35.27 1.54 26.18
C ARG A 805 -36.52 0.67 26.24
N PHE A 806 -36.44 -0.42 27.00
CA PHE A 806 -37.52 -1.37 27.21
C PHE A 806 -37.79 -1.56 28.71
N HIS A 807 -39.05 -1.44 29.11
CA HIS A 807 -39.44 -1.59 30.52
C HIS A 807 -39.74 -3.06 30.82
N LEU A 808 -38.99 -3.66 31.74
CA LEU A 808 -39.01 -5.13 31.94
C LEU A 808 -40.26 -5.66 32.66
N GLU A 809 -41.02 -4.78 33.33
CA GLU A 809 -42.30 -5.12 33.98
C GLU A 809 -43.52 -4.89 33.06
N THR A 810 -43.60 -3.76 32.35
CA THR A 810 -44.76 -3.37 31.53
C THR A 810 -44.64 -3.74 30.05
N TRP A 811 -43.44 -4.13 29.61
CA TRP A 811 -43.10 -4.55 28.25
C TRP A 811 -43.34 -3.47 27.17
N GLY A 812 -43.24 -2.19 27.55
CA GLY A 812 -43.23 -1.06 26.63
C GLY A 812 -41.84 -0.80 26.02
N TRP A 813 -41.80 -0.54 24.71
CA TRP A 813 -40.61 -0.03 23.99
C TRP A 813 -40.72 1.47 23.73
N GLU A 814 -39.68 2.21 24.08
CA GLU A 814 -39.56 3.65 23.83
C GLU A 814 -38.26 3.99 23.10
N ARG A 815 -38.32 4.92 22.15
CA ARG A 815 -37.14 5.50 21.51
C ARG A 815 -36.68 6.74 22.29
N VAL A 816 -35.39 6.77 22.65
CA VAL A 816 -34.78 7.87 23.40
C VAL A 816 -34.08 8.82 22.44
N VAL A 817 -34.32 10.13 22.59
CA VAL A 817 -33.71 11.18 21.77
C VAL A 817 -32.80 12.05 22.65
N PRO A 818 -31.46 11.98 22.52
CA PRO A 818 -30.55 12.80 23.30
C PRO A 818 -30.50 14.24 22.77
N TRP A 819 -30.47 15.22 23.68
CA TRP A 819 -30.39 16.66 23.35
C TRP A 819 -28.99 17.12 22.91
N GLY A 820 -27.95 16.30 23.12
CA GLY A 820 -26.54 16.63 22.84
C GLY A 820 -26.06 16.36 21.40
N GLY A 821 -26.96 16.23 20.44
CA GLY A 821 -26.64 15.84 19.06
C GLY A 821 -26.73 14.33 18.79
N LYS A 822 -26.51 13.93 17.52
CA LYS A 822 -26.63 12.54 17.07
C LYS A 822 -25.38 11.74 17.48
N PRO A 823 -25.48 10.70 18.33
CA PRO A 823 -24.32 9.88 18.68
C PRO A 823 -23.82 9.09 17.46
N PRO A 824 -22.52 8.78 17.38
CA PRO A 824 -21.94 8.11 16.22
C PRO A 824 -22.50 6.69 16.05
N ALA A 825 -22.82 6.32 14.81
CA ALA A 825 -23.25 4.96 14.48
C ALA A 825 -22.08 3.97 14.66
N ALA A 826 -22.29 2.91 15.44
CA ALA A 826 -21.25 1.96 15.80
C ALA A 826 -21.80 0.57 16.16
N ALA A 827 -20.99 -0.47 15.93
CA ALA A 827 -21.24 -1.84 16.40
C ALA A 827 -19.99 -2.42 17.08
N GLY A 828 -20.17 -3.42 17.94
CA GLY A 828 -19.06 -4.00 18.73
C GLY A 828 -18.46 -3.02 19.75
N HIS A 829 -19.23 -2.02 20.20
CA HIS A 829 -18.87 -1.16 21.32
C HIS A 829 -19.31 -1.79 22.64
N SER A 830 -18.75 -1.34 23.75
CA SER A 830 -19.27 -1.63 25.08
C SER A 830 -20.18 -0.50 25.57
N MET A 831 -21.17 -0.83 26.40
CA MET A 831 -21.97 0.13 27.15
C MET A 831 -22.14 -0.38 28.58
N VAL A 832 -21.91 0.49 29.57
CA VAL A 832 -22.13 0.19 30.99
C VAL A 832 -22.86 1.35 31.66
N PHE A 833 -23.71 1.04 32.64
CA PHE A 833 -24.30 2.05 33.51
C PHE A 833 -23.32 2.37 34.65
N HIS A 834 -23.10 3.66 34.91
CA HIS A 834 -22.34 4.16 36.06
C HIS A 834 -23.30 4.80 37.07
N PRO A 835 -23.69 4.09 38.15
CA PRO A 835 -24.72 4.56 39.08
C PRO A 835 -24.44 5.92 39.75
N PRO A 836 -23.21 6.23 40.23
CA PRO A 836 -22.95 7.49 40.95
C PRO A 836 -23.21 8.77 40.14
N SER A 837 -23.06 8.72 38.81
CA SER A 837 -23.39 9.85 37.91
C SER A 837 -24.64 9.60 37.07
N ARG A 838 -25.37 8.50 37.34
CA ARG A 838 -26.50 7.96 36.54
C ARG A 838 -26.28 8.05 35.01
N THR A 839 -25.06 7.75 34.56
CA THR A 839 -24.64 7.91 33.16
C THR A 839 -24.49 6.57 32.45
N LEU A 840 -24.88 6.48 31.18
CA LEU A 840 -24.47 5.39 30.29
C LEU A 840 -23.11 5.72 29.67
N LEU A 841 -22.08 4.97 30.03
CA LEU A 841 -20.74 5.09 29.46
C LEU A 841 -20.63 4.15 28.26
N VAL A 842 -20.39 4.71 27.06
CA VAL A 842 -20.23 3.96 25.81
C VAL A 842 -18.78 4.10 25.33
N TYR A 843 -18.12 2.98 25.00
CA TYR A 843 -16.72 2.98 24.59
C TYR A 843 -16.42 2.05 23.40
N GLY A 844 -15.47 2.47 22.56
CA GLY A 844 -15.00 1.72 21.40
C GLY A 844 -16.02 1.63 20.25
N GLY A 845 -16.08 0.44 19.65
CA GLY A 845 -16.93 0.11 18.50
C GLY A 845 -16.33 0.44 17.14
N HIS A 846 -16.55 -0.46 16.19
CA HIS A 846 -16.29 -0.21 14.77
C HIS A 846 -17.31 0.80 14.23
N ARG A 847 -16.85 1.75 13.40
CA ARG A 847 -17.65 2.81 12.77
C ARG A 847 -17.41 2.80 11.27
N PRO A 848 -18.31 3.32 10.43
CA PRO A 848 -18.05 3.41 8.99
C PRO A 848 -17.08 4.57 8.74
N SER A 849 -15.79 4.25 8.58
CA SER A 849 -14.87 5.09 7.82
C SER A 849 -15.26 5.02 6.33
N THR A 850 -14.92 6.06 5.56
CA THR A 850 -15.31 6.14 4.15
C THR A 850 -14.54 5.13 3.30
N ALA A 851 -15.27 4.11 2.84
CA ALA A 851 -14.93 3.16 1.78
C ALA A 851 -13.78 2.16 2.02
N ARG A 852 -14.14 0.95 2.50
CA ARG A 852 -13.88 -0.34 1.80
C ARG A 852 -14.82 -1.45 2.34
N TYR A 853 -14.82 -2.60 1.67
CA TYR A 853 -15.83 -3.66 1.83
C TYR A 853 -15.66 -4.50 3.10
N TRP A 854 -16.73 -4.67 3.89
CA TRP A 854 -16.88 -5.78 4.84
C TRP A 854 -17.57 -6.97 4.16
N GLY A 855 -16.80 -7.75 3.39
CA GLY A 855 -17.26 -8.90 2.60
C GLY A 855 -17.33 -10.23 3.37
N ALA A 856 -18.04 -10.31 4.48
CA ALA A 856 -18.16 -11.53 5.27
C ALA A 856 -19.19 -12.52 4.66
N ARG A 857 -18.72 -13.45 3.81
CA ARG A 857 -19.38 -14.69 3.30
C ARG A 857 -20.92 -14.68 3.21
N GLY A 858 -21.47 -14.64 2.00
CA GLY A 858 -22.93 -14.77 1.81
C GLY A 858 -23.40 -15.46 0.52
N ASP A 859 -22.93 -15.02 -0.65
CA ASP A 859 -23.58 -15.40 -1.92
C ASP A 859 -22.64 -15.87 -3.04
N LEU A 860 -22.63 -17.19 -3.25
CA LEU A 860 -22.38 -17.85 -4.54
C LEU A 860 -23.41 -19.00 -4.65
N GLY A 861 -24.70 -18.61 -4.53
CA GLY A 861 -25.83 -19.50 -4.24
C GLY A 861 -26.98 -19.51 -5.27
N GLY A 862 -26.97 -18.62 -6.26
CA GLY A 862 -27.74 -18.77 -7.50
C GLY A 862 -28.84 -17.75 -7.79
N ALA A 863 -28.77 -17.19 -9.00
CA ALA A 863 -29.93 -16.76 -9.78
C ALA A 863 -29.57 -16.90 -11.27
N VAL A 864 -30.26 -17.79 -11.98
CA VAL A 864 -30.32 -17.80 -13.45
C VAL A 864 -31.73 -17.33 -13.81
N GLY A 865 -31.82 -16.26 -14.61
CA GLY A 865 -33.05 -15.56 -14.97
C GLY A 865 -32.74 -14.25 -15.65
#